data_AF-A0A3B6TKK6-F1
#
_entry.id   AF-A0A3B6TKK6-F1
#
_cell.length_a   1.000
_cell.length_b   1.000
_cell.length_c   1.000
_cell.angle_alpha   90.00
_cell.angle_beta   90.00
_cell.angle_gamma   90.00
#
_symmetry.space_group_name_H-M   'P 1'
#
loop_
_entity.id
_entity.type
_entity.pdbx_description
1 polymer ?
#
loop_
_entity_poly.entity_id
_entity_poly.type
_entity_poly.pdbx_seq_one_letter_code
_entity_poly.pdbx_strand_id
1 'polypeptide(L)'
;MEQSREEFLEQFGGDYGYPGAPRGVDQMRVADFQRLQGTVYLDHAGAALYSEQQMADVVKDLTSNVYGNPHSQSDSSMAVTDQVTAARHQVLKYFNASPRDYKCIFTSGATAALKLVGECFPWSRESCYMYTMENHNSVLGIREYALSKGATALAVDIEEDKGLEKKHGSPSSDLFKISRHSNQRRGGDVLSQNCQNGSLSAVSENNWNLFAFPSECNFSGQKFNLNLVKLIKEGNLVGLPSQQQQGQWMVLIDAAKGCATEPPNLDVYPADFVVCSFYKIFGYPTGLGALIVKNEAASLLNKTYFSGGTVAASIADIDFVQKRKSIEQVLEDGTISFLSIASLQHGFKIIQMLTTSAIARHTSSLATYVRKKMLYMKHRNKKNVCIIYGQEASKVADLKTSPTITFNLKREDGTWFGYREVEKLASLSGIHLRTGCFCNPGACAKYLGLSHSDLVSNFEAGHVCWDDNDVIKGKPTGAVRISFGYISTYQDAEEFLKFLQSSFVSKPIASSNGHTLSMNTLNLVDNQSQQVVPDVRLKSIIIYPVKSCQGFSVQSWPLAAGGLKYDREWLLQGSGGEILTQKKVPELASIRTLINLELGKLFVESPKRKDKLQISLLENLTHLTAEVDVYGQRYEVESYDENVNTWFSEAIGRHCTFMRCSSSKKSLCTSTGQNGRLCRDTRSKLSFVNEGQLLLISEESVSDLNSRLSSSNGNGKQHVLVDAMRFRPNIVISGSTPYREDNWKRLHIGDAYFTSMGGCNRCQMINLHQNAGQVIKSKEPLATLASYRREKGKILFGVLLNYEDGSSGEETVAERWLQVGQEVHTSTE
;
A
#
# COMPACT_ATOMS: atom_id res chain seq x y z
N MET A 1 -2.50 -16.77 27.80
CA MET A 1 -2.09 -17.04 26.40
C MET A 1 -2.29 -18.51 26.06
N GLU A 2 -2.09 -19.42 27.02
CA GLU A 2 -2.37 -20.85 26.86
C GLU A 2 -3.87 -21.15 26.72
N GLN A 3 -4.74 -20.59 27.58
CA GLN A 3 -6.19 -20.81 27.50
C GLN A 3 -6.83 -20.40 26.16
N SER A 4 -6.42 -19.27 25.57
CA SER A 4 -6.96 -18.83 24.26
C SER A 4 -6.48 -19.71 23.11
N ARG A 5 -5.32 -20.35 23.26
CA ARG A 5 -4.78 -21.28 22.28
C ARG A 5 -5.48 -22.62 22.38
N GLU A 6 -5.76 -23.08 23.61
CA GLU A 6 -6.57 -24.28 23.87
C GLU A 6 -7.97 -24.12 23.27
N GLU A 7 -8.68 -23.02 23.55
CA GLU A 7 -10.01 -22.74 22.93
C GLU A 7 -9.96 -22.77 21.40
N PHE A 8 -8.90 -22.24 20.80
CA PHE A 8 -8.72 -22.26 19.35
C PHE A 8 -8.49 -23.68 18.83
N LEU A 9 -7.67 -24.48 19.50
CA LEU A 9 -7.37 -25.85 19.10
C LEU A 9 -8.55 -26.80 19.37
N GLU A 10 -9.35 -26.57 20.41
CA GLU A 10 -10.61 -27.27 20.63
C GLU A 10 -11.60 -27.00 19.49
N GLN A 11 -11.71 -25.75 19.04
CA GLN A 11 -12.64 -25.37 17.98
C GLN A 11 -12.14 -25.74 16.57
N PHE A 12 -10.84 -25.62 16.30
CA PHE A 12 -10.27 -25.68 14.95
C PHE A 12 -9.12 -26.68 14.78
N GLY A 13 -8.75 -27.44 15.80
CA GLY A 13 -7.56 -28.32 15.78
C GLY A 13 -7.55 -29.35 14.66
N GLY A 14 -8.73 -29.83 14.20
CA GLY A 14 -8.83 -30.74 13.05
C GLY A 14 -8.57 -30.07 11.69
N ASP A 15 -8.75 -28.76 11.61
CA ASP A 15 -8.60 -27.96 10.39
C ASP A 15 -7.33 -27.10 10.36
N TYR A 16 -6.79 -26.76 11.52
CA TYR A 16 -5.60 -25.94 11.66
C TYR A 16 -4.31 -26.73 11.44
N GLY A 17 -3.57 -26.34 10.41
CA GLY A 17 -2.24 -26.86 10.11
C GLY A 17 -2.29 -28.02 9.11
N TYR A 18 -1.25 -28.85 9.12
CA TYR A 18 -1.04 -29.86 8.08
C TYR A 18 -0.64 -31.20 8.69
N PRO A 19 -1.61 -32.00 9.17
CA PRO A 19 -1.31 -33.29 9.83
C PRO A 19 -0.54 -34.28 8.95
N GLY A 20 -0.73 -34.20 7.62
CA GLY A 20 -0.02 -35.03 6.64
C GLY A 20 1.32 -34.47 6.16
N ALA A 21 1.74 -33.29 6.62
CA ALA A 21 3.02 -32.69 6.23
C ALA A 21 4.17 -33.17 7.14
N PRO A 22 5.44 -33.13 6.67
CA PRO A 22 6.59 -33.57 7.47
C PRO A 22 6.82 -32.79 8.77
N ARG A 23 6.30 -31.56 8.85
CA ARG A 23 6.42 -30.66 9.99
C ARG A 23 5.07 -29.98 10.22
N GLY A 24 4.77 -29.61 11.47
CA GLY A 24 3.63 -28.74 11.77
C GLY A 24 3.84 -27.32 11.23
N VAL A 25 2.75 -26.55 11.03
CA VAL A 25 2.83 -25.19 10.46
C VAL A 25 3.75 -24.26 11.26
N ASP A 26 3.71 -24.34 12.61
CA ASP A 26 4.58 -23.54 13.49
C ASP A 26 6.07 -23.90 13.29
N GLN A 27 6.39 -25.17 13.06
CA GLN A 27 7.77 -25.63 12.81
C GLN A 27 8.24 -25.22 11.41
N MET A 28 7.38 -25.32 10.39
CA MET A 28 7.68 -24.83 9.03
C MET A 28 7.91 -23.31 9.04
N ARG A 29 7.09 -22.57 9.81
CA ARG A 29 7.21 -21.12 9.98
C ARG A 29 8.57 -20.70 10.53
N VAL A 30 9.09 -21.43 11.51
CA VAL A 30 10.40 -21.16 12.14
C VAL A 30 11.55 -21.56 11.23
N ALA A 31 11.45 -22.73 10.58
CA ALA A 31 12.55 -23.28 9.81
C ALA A 31 12.73 -22.62 8.44
N ASP A 32 11.62 -22.36 7.72
CA ASP A 32 11.64 -22.01 6.29
C ASP A 32 11.11 -20.59 6.00
N PHE A 33 10.80 -19.80 7.06
CA PHE A 33 10.43 -18.38 6.99
C PHE A 33 11.08 -17.53 8.10
N GLN A 34 12.38 -17.75 8.33
CA GLN A 34 13.16 -17.09 9.40
C GLN A 34 13.11 -15.56 9.30
N ARG A 35 13.04 -15.03 8.08
CA ARG A 35 12.98 -13.59 7.80
C ARG A 35 11.75 -12.87 8.36
N LEU A 36 10.75 -13.62 8.81
CA LEU A 36 9.55 -13.05 9.43
C LEU A 36 9.58 -13.17 10.96
N GLN A 37 10.71 -13.51 11.58
CA GLN A 37 10.83 -13.52 13.03
C GLN A 37 10.48 -12.13 13.61
N GLY A 38 9.54 -12.09 14.56
CA GLY A 38 9.05 -10.83 15.14
C GLY A 38 8.21 -9.96 14.20
N THR A 39 7.78 -10.53 13.06
CA THR A 39 6.99 -9.86 12.03
C THR A 39 5.76 -10.69 11.66
N VAL A 40 4.59 -10.06 11.72
CA VAL A 40 3.31 -10.66 11.33
C VAL A 40 2.97 -10.22 9.91
N TYR A 41 2.85 -11.17 9.00
CA TYR A 41 2.51 -10.89 7.60
C TYR A 41 1.09 -11.34 7.28
N LEU A 42 0.23 -10.40 6.90
CA LEU A 42 -1.20 -10.61 6.65
C LEU A 42 -1.65 -10.06 5.28
N ASP A 43 -0.77 -9.99 4.29
CA ASP A 43 -1.11 -9.58 2.92
C ASP A 43 -0.99 -10.71 1.89
N HIS A 44 -1.30 -11.94 2.30
CA HIS A 44 -1.24 -13.13 1.44
C HIS A 44 -2.19 -13.08 0.22
N ALA A 45 -3.27 -12.30 0.27
CA ALA A 45 -4.13 -12.02 -0.88
C ALA A 45 -3.45 -11.10 -1.92
N GLY A 46 -2.54 -10.23 -1.47
CA GLY A 46 -1.73 -9.36 -2.32
C GLY A 46 -0.59 -10.14 -2.96
N ALA A 47 0.18 -10.85 -2.14
CA ALA A 47 1.26 -11.75 -2.54
C ALA A 47 1.45 -12.85 -1.50
N ALA A 48 1.54 -14.11 -1.91
CA ALA A 48 2.04 -15.15 -1.02
C ALA A 48 3.55 -14.99 -0.81
N LEU A 49 4.08 -15.67 0.20
CA LEU A 49 5.52 -15.67 0.48
C LEU A 49 6.11 -17.00 0.00
N TYR A 50 7.28 -16.96 -0.65
CA TYR A 50 8.07 -18.14 -0.97
C TYR A 50 8.83 -18.61 0.28
N SER A 51 9.15 -19.89 0.41
CA SER A 51 9.98 -20.36 1.53
C SER A 51 11.48 -20.20 1.23
N GLU A 52 12.32 -20.13 2.25
CA GLU A 52 13.78 -20.16 2.06
C GLU A 52 14.22 -21.46 1.37
N GLN A 53 13.57 -22.59 1.69
CA GLN A 53 13.81 -23.86 1.01
C GLN A 53 13.43 -23.83 -0.49
N GLN A 54 12.32 -23.18 -0.85
CA GLN A 54 11.93 -23.02 -2.26
C GLN A 54 13.02 -22.30 -3.04
N MET A 55 13.56 -21.23 -2.48
CA MET A 55 14.62 -20.46 -3.14
C MET A 55 15.93 -21.22 -3.19
N ALA A 56 16.28 -21.99 -2.14
CA ALA A 56 17.44 -22.86 -2.16
C ALA A 56 17.34 -23.93 -3.26
N ASP A 57 16.17 -24.54 -3.42
CA ASP A 57 15.92 -25.53 -4.48
C ASP A 57 16.01 -24.88 -5.88
N VAL A 58 15.44 -23.69 -6.08
CA VAL A 58 15.53 -22.93 -7.34
C VAL A 58 16.99 -22.57 -7.66
N VAL A 59 17.74 -22.02 -6.70
CA VAL A 59 19.14 -21.67 -6.91
C VAL A 59 19.97 -22.90 -7.24
N LYS A 60 19.74 -24.02 -6.55
CA LYS A 60 20.40 -25.29 -6.84
C LYS A 60 20.08 -25.76 -8.26
N ASP A 61 18.83 -25.70 -8.69
CA ASP A 61 18.39 -26.10 -10.03
C ASP A 61 19.08 -25.25 -11.10
N LEU A 62 19.04 -23.92 -10.97
CA LEU A 62 19.63 -22.98 -11.92
C LEU A 62 21.16 -23.02 -11.97
N THR A 63 21.83 -23.44 -10.89
CA THR A 63 23.30 -23.54 -10.83
C THR A 63 23.83 -24.91 -11.24
N SER A 64 22.99 -25.95 -11.17
CA SER A 64 23.37 -27.32 -11.54
C SER A 64 23.05 -27.65 -13.00
N ASN A 65 22.15 -26.89 -13.64
CA ASN A 65 21.69 -27.14 -15.00
C ASN A 65 22.05 -26.00 -15.96
N VAL A 66 22.26 -26.35 -17.23
CA VAL A 66 22.51 -25.37 -18.31
C VAL A 66 21.21 -25.16 -19.09
N TYR A 67 20.61 -23.98 -18.94
CA TYR A 67 19.37 -23.62 -19.63
C TYR A 67 19.62 -22.68 -20.81
N GLY A 68 19.30 -23.16 -22.02
CA GLY A 68 19.40 -22.40 -23.26
C GLY A 68 18.08 -21.77 -23.67
N ASN A 69 18.11 -20.81 -24.61
CA ASN A 69 16.89 -20.25 -25.18
C ASN A 69 16.10 -21.37 -25.91
N PRO A 70 14.80 -21.59 -25.62
CA PRO A 70 14.02 -22.71 -26.17
C PRO A 70 13.81 -22.68 -27.69
N HIS A 71 14.24 -21.62 -28.38
CA HIS A 71 14.15 -21.52 -29.83
C HIS A 71 15.37 -22.09 -30.60
N SER A 72 16.36 -22.66 -29.90
CA SER A 72 17.52 -23.35 -30.50
C SER A 72 17.39 -24.87 -30.42
N GLN A 73 18.19 -25.59 -31.21
CA GLN A 73 18.22 -27.06 -31.27
C GLN A 73 19.32 -27.69 -30.41
N SER A 74 20.01 -26.91 -29.56
CA SER A 74 21.01 -27.46 -28.65
C SER A 74 20.38 -28.24 -27.50
N ASP A 75 21.12 -29.16 -26.90
CA ASP A 75 20.65 -29.97 -25.76
C ASP A 75 20.10 -29.10 -24.62
N SER A 76 20.79 -27.99 -24.31
CA SER A 76 20.36 -27.02 -23.29
C SER A 76 19.00 -26.36 -23.62
N SER A 77 18.67 -26.22 -24.90
CA SER A 77 17.43 -25.61 -25.37
C SER A 77 16.28 -26.62 -25.46
N MET A 78 16.60 -27.87 -25.84
CA MET A 78 15.64 -28.98 -25.79
C MET A 78 15.23 -29.30 -24.35
N ALA A 79 16.19 -29.34 -23.42
CA ALA A 79 15.91 -29.53 -22.00
C ALA A 79 14.97 -28.45 -21.44
N VAL A 80 15.14 -27.19 -21.84
CA VAL A 80 14.21 -26.10 -21.46
C VAL A 80 12.83 -26.31 -22.07
N THR A 81 12.74 -26.72 -23.33
CA THR A 81 11.47 -27.02 -24.00
C THR A 81 10.69 -28.10 -23.24
N ASP A 82 11.37 -29.14 -22.78
CA ASP A 82 10.79 -30.22 -21.98
C ASP A 82 10.31 -29.71 -20.62
N GLN A 83 11.10 -28.87 -19.94
CA GLN A 83 10.73 -28.25 -18.66
C GLN A 83 9.50 -27.34 -18.79
N VAL A 84 9.43 -26.52 -19.84
CA VAL A 84 8.27 -25.67 -20.11
C VAL A 84 7.04 -26.55 -20.39
N THR A 85 7.20 -27.64 -21.14
CA THR A 85 6.10 -28.59 -21.42
C THR A 85 5.61 -29.28 -20.15
N ALA A 86 6.52 -29.72 -19.29
CA ALA A 86 6.20 -30.29 -17.98
C ALA A 86 5.46 -29.27 -17.09
N ALA A 87 5.91 -28.02 -17.07
CA ALA A 87 5.25 -26.95 -16.33
C ALA A 87 3.82 -26.69 -16.85
N ARG A 88 3.57 -26.71 -18.17
CA ARG A 88 2.21 -26.60 -18.73
C ARG A 88 1.30 -27.72 -18.23
N HIS A 89 1.78 -28.97 -18.24
CA HIS A 89 1.01 -30.10 -17.71
C HIS A 89 0.73 -29.97 -16.21
N GLN A 90 1.70 -29.46 -15.45
CA GLN A 90 1.53 -29.23 -14.01
C GLN A 90 0.47 -28.17 -13.74
N VAL A 91 0.45 -27.08 -14.51
CA VAL A 91 -0.59 -26.05 -14.43
C VAL A 91 -1.95 -26.64 -14.82
N LEU A 92 -2.08 -27.32 -15.96
CA LEU A 92 -3.36 -27.91 -16.36
C LEU A 92 -3.90 -28.90 -15.33
N LYS A 93 -3.03 -29.76 -14.77
CA LYS A 93 -3.38 -30.67 -13.67
C LYS A 93 -3.90 -29.93 -12.45
N TYR A 94 -3.35 -28.76 -12.13
CA TYR A 94 -3.78 -27.94 -10.99
C TYR A 94 -5.22 -27.41 -11.12
N PHE A 95 -5.70 -27.21 -12.35
CA PHE A 95 -7.07 -26.77 -12.65
C PHE A 95 -7.99 -27.93 -13.05
N ASN A 96 -7.56 -29.18 -12.88
CA ASN A 96 -8.28 -30.35 -13.39
C ASN A 96 -8.64 -30.20 -14.89
N ALA A 97 -7.73 -29.62 -15.67
CA ALA A 97 -7.94 -29.35 -17.08
C ALA A 97 -7.25 -30.43 -17.93
N SER A 98 -8.00 -31.04 -18.84
CA SER A 98 -7.48 -32.01 -19.80
C SER A 98 -6.59 -31.33 -20.85
N PRO A 99 -5.33 -31.77 -21.07
CA PRO A 99 -4.48 -31.24 -22.14
C PRO A 99 -5.00 -31.45 -23.56
N ARG A 100 -6.01 -32.33 -23.71
CA ARG A 100 -6.73 -32.52 -24.98
C ARG A 100 -7.67 -31.36 -25.27
N ASP A 101 -8.24 -30.74 -24.25
CA ASP A 101 -9.31 -29.74 -24.37
C ASP A 101 -8.82 -28.32 -24.03
N TYR A 102 -7.73 -28.21 -23.27
CA TYR A 102 -7.19 -26.95 -22.75
C TYR A 102 -5.70 -26.80 -23.00
N LYS A 103 -5.27 -25.55 -23.28
CA LYS A 103 -3.87 -25.13 -23.34
C LYS A 103 -3.52 -24.14 -22.23
N CYS A 104 -2.25 -24.15 -21.83
CA CYS A 104 -1.68 -23.21 -20.87
C CYS A 104 -0.72 -22.26 -21.59
N ILE A 105 -1.10 -20.97 -21.64
CA ILE A 105 -0.34 -19.89 -22.24
C ILE A 105 0.36 -19.12 -21.12
N PHE A 106 1.68 -19.10 -21.09
CA PHE A 106 2.40 -18.33 -20.08
C PHE A 106 2.41 -16.84 -20.42
N THR A 107 2.16 -16.00 -19.43
CA THR A 107 2.06 -14.54 -19.59
C THR A 107 2.83 -13.83 -18.49
N SER A 108 3.09 -12.52 -18.65
CA SER A 108 3.77 -11.71 -17.64
C SER A 108 2.88 -11.34 -16.43
N GLY A 109 2.09 -12.31 -15.93
CA GLY A 109 1.11 -12.18 -14.86
C GLY A 109 -0.35 -12.25 -15.32
N ALA A 110 -1.30 -12.39 -14.38
CA ALA A 110 -2.73 -12.48 -14.72
C ALA A 110 -3.25 -11.25 -15.47
N THR A 111 -2.73 -10.05 -15.18
CA THR A 111 -3.09 -8.83 -15.94
C THR A 111 -2.77 -8.97 -17.43
N ALA A 112 -1.62 -9.55 -17.78
CA ALA A 112 -1.25 -9.77 -19.17
C ALA A 112 -2.14 -10.83 -19.83
N ALA A 113 -2.53 -11.88 -19.09
CA ALA A 113 -3.51 -12.86 -19.57
C ALA A 113 -4.90 -12.23 -19.84
N LEU A 114 -5.39 -11.39 -18.93
CA LEU A 114 -6.65 -10.65 -19.11
C LEU A 114 -6.58 -9.70 -20.30
N LYS A 115 -5.46 -8.96 -20.43
CA LYS A 115 -5.20 -8.08 -21.57
C LYS A 115 -5.21 -8.87 -22.87
N LEU A 116 -4.51 -10.01 -22.94
CA LEU A 116 -4.46 -10.87 -24.12
C LEU A 116 -5.86 -11.30 -24.57
N VAL A 117 -6.73 -11.73 -23.65
CA VAL A 117 -8.13 -12.05 -23.97
C VAL A 117 -8.83 -10.80 -24.51
N GLY A 118 -8.81 -9.68 -23.78
CA GLY A 118 -9.51 -8.47 -24.20
C GLY A 118 -9.05 -7.92 -25.55
N GLU A 119 -7.75 -7.96 -25.83
CA GLU A 119 -7.15 -7.47 -27.08
C GLU A 119 -7.45 -8.37 -28.28
N CYS A 120 -7.48 -9.69 -28.08
CA CYS A 120 -7.62 -10.68 -29.17
C CYS A 120 -9.06 -11.18 -29.36
N PHE A 121 -9.99 -10.88 -28.45
CA PHE A 121 -11.38 -11.32 -28.55
C PHE A 121 -12.07 -10.69 -29.80
N PRO A 122 -12.93 -11.44 -30.52
CA PRO A 122 -13.55 -10.97 -31.76
C PRO A 122 -14.73 -10.03 -31.48
N TRP A 123 -14.44 -8.85 -30.94
CA TRP A 123 -15.45 -7.84 -30.64
C TRP A 123 -16.11 -7.30 -31.91
N SER A 124 -17.44 -7.26 -31.92
CA SER A 124 -18.26 -6.55 -32.92
C SER A 124 -19.15 -5.50 -32.26
N ARG A 125 -19.94 -4.77 -33.06
CA ARG A 125 -20.92 -3.79 -32.55
C ARG A 125 -22.08 -4.46 -31.81
N GLU A 126 -22.30 -5.73 -32.10
CA GLU A 126 -23.33 -6.61 -31.56
C GLU A 126 -22.85 -7.36 -30.31
N SER A 127 -21.53 -7.39 -30.06
CA SER A 127 -20.96 -8.00 -28.86
C SER A 127 -21.39 -7.30 -27.58
N CYS A 128 -21.51 -8.11 -26.52
CA CYS A 128 -21.70 -7.66 -25.15
C CYS A 128 -20.56 -8.15 -24.25
N TYR A 129 -19.95 -7.21 -23.52
CA TYR A 129 -19.02 -7.49 -22.44
C TYR A 129 -19.68 -7.26 -21.09
N MET A 130 -19.88 -8.33 -20.31
CA MET A 130 -20.49 -8.27 -19.00
C MET A 130 -19.49 -8.68 -17.91
N TYR A 131 -19.43 -7.93 -16.82
CA TYR A 131 -18.51 -8.23 -15.72
C TYR A 131 -19.11 -7.87 -14.36
N THR A 132 -18.75 -8.61 -13.30
CA THR A 132 -19.22 -8.32 -11.94
C THR A 132 -18.52 -7.11 -11.33
N MET A 133 -19.21 -6.42 -10.41
CA MET A 133 -18.68 -5.28 -9.64
C MET A 133 -17.44 -5.65 -8.81
N GLU A 134 -17.29 -6.93 -8.46
CA GLU A 134 -16.23 -7.47 -7.63
C GLU A 134 -14.91 -7.71 -8.36
N ASN A 135 -14.90 -7.58 -9.68
CA ASN A 135 -13.72 -7.85 -10.49
C ASN A 135 -12.53 -6.92 -10.20
N HIS A 136 -11.34 -7.41 -10.52
CA HIS A 136 -10.11 -6.63 -10.49
C HIS A 136 -10.09 -5.60 -11.63
N ASN A 137 -9.37 -4.48 -11.43
CA ASN A 137 -9.19 -3.41 -12.42
C ASN A 137 -8.78 -3.92 -13.82
N SER A 138 -7.95 -4.96 -13.88
CA SER A 138 -7.51 -5.54 -15.15
C SER A 138 -8.66 -6.16 -15.97
N VAL A 139 -9.70 -6.66 -15.32
CA VAL A 139 -10.93 -7.14 -15.98
C VAL A 139 -11.75 -5.94 -16.47
N LEU A 140 -11.82 -4.85 -15.70
CA LEU A 140 -12.41 -3.59 -16.17
C LEU A 140 -11.63 -3.06 -17.39
N GLY A 141 -10.31 -3.27 -17.47
CA GLY A 141 -9.49 -2.90 -18.62
C GLY A 141 -9.93 -3.54 -19.94
N ILE A 142 -10.49 -4.76 -19.92
CA ILE A 142 -11.04 -5.42 -21.11
C ILE A 142 -12.15 -4.58 -21.76
N ARG A 143 -12.90 -3.82 -20.95
CA ARG A 143 -13.94 -2.91 -21.41
C ARG A 143 -13.44 -1.95 -22.49
N GLU A 144 -12.20 -1.49 -22.37
CA GLU A 144 -11.63 -0.51 -23.29
C GLU A 144 -11.54 -1.06 -24.72
N TYR A 145 -11.16 -2.34 -24.86
CA TYR A 145 -11.14 -3.04 -26.14
C TYR A 145 -12.54 -3.23 -26.71
N ALA A 146 -13.48 -3.71 -25.88
CA ALA A 146 -14.88 -3.90 -26.28
C ALA A 146 -15.50 -2.58 -26.78
N LEU A 147 -15.40 -1.51 -25.98
CA LEU A 147 -15.95 -0.19 -26.33
C LEU A 147 -15.31 0.40 -27.59
N SER A 148 -14.00 0.20 -27.80
CA SER A 148 -13.29 0.68 -29.01
C SER A 148 -13.82 0.07 -30.31
N LYS A 149 -14.44 -1.11 -30.23
CA LYS A 149 -15.05 -1.82 -31.35
C LYS A 149 -16.57 -1.61 -31.44
N GLY A 150 -17.13 -0.74 -30.61
CA GLY A 150 -18.56 -0.39 -30.60
C GLY A 150 -19.47 -1.36 -29.85
N ALA A 151 -18.87 -2.36 -29.17
CA ALA A 151 -19.57 -3.32 -28.32
C ALA A 151 -20.20 -2.63 -27.10
N THR A 152 -21.20 -3.27 -26.49
CA THR A 152 -21.79 -2.80 -25.24
C THR A 152 -21.07 -3.39 -24.04
N ALA A 153 -20.71 -2.56 -23.05
CA ALA A 153 -20.16 -3.04 -21.79
C ALA A 153 -21.13 -2.80 -20.61
N LEU A 154 -21.21 -3.77 -19.69
CA LEU A 154 -22.16 -3.78 -18.58
C LEU A 154 -21.50 -4.31 -17.30
N ALA A 155 -21.61 -3.54 -16.21
CA ALA A 155 -21.31 -4.04 -14.88
C ALA A 155 -22.57 -4.66 -14.23
N VAL A 156 -22.41 -5.73 -13.45
CA VAL A 156 -23.53 -6.43 -12.81
C VAL A 156 -23.26 -6.79 -11.35
N ASP A 157 -24.32 -6.86 -10.56
CA ASP A 157 -24.34 -7.55 -9.27
C ASP A 157 -24.98 -8.93 -9.43
N ILE A 158 -24.41 -9.92 -8.74
CA ILE A 158 -24.95 -11.28 -8.70
C ILE A 158 -25.39 -11.58 -7.27
N GLU A 159 -26.65 -11.96 -7.14
CA GLU A 159 -27.25 -12.44 -5.91
C GLU A 159 -27.65 -13.91 -6.08
N GLU A 160 -27.18 -14.77 -5.18
CA GLU A 160 -27.62 -16.16 -5.12
C GLU A 160 -28.96 -16.21 -4.37
N ASP A 161 -30.03 -16.70 -5.01
CA ASP A 161 -31.29 -16.94 -4.32
C ASP A 161 -31.16 -18.20 -3.46
N LYS A 162 -30.99 -18.02 -2.14
CA LYS A 162 -30.97 -19.12 -1.17
C LYS A 162 -32.39 -19.54 -0.74
N GLY A 163 -33.35 -19.44 -1.64
CA GLY A 163 -34.77 -19.72 -1.42
C GLY A 163 -35.07 -21.22 -1.23
N LEU A 164 -35.48 -21.55 0.01
CA LEU A 164 -36.18 -22.76 0.48
C LEU A 164 -35.37 -24.06 0.59
N GLU A 165 -34.92 -24.34 1.82
CA GLU A 165 -34.88 -25.71 2.32
C GLU A 165 -36.25 -26.39 2.12
N LYS A 166 -36.24 -27.44 1.30
CA LYS A 166 -37.16 -28.61 1.26
C LYS A 166 -38.68 -28.33 1.31
N LYS A 167 -39.34 -28.63 0.18
CA LYS A 167 -40.41 -29.64 0.14
C LYS A 167 -40.26 -30.50 -1.13
N HIS A 168 -39.98 -31.78 -0.90
CA HIS A 168 -40.07 -32.95 -1.79
C HIS A 168 -39.93 -32.77 -3.32
N GLY A 169 -38.82 -33.28 -3.86
CA GLY A 169 -38.85 -34.12 -5.08
C GLY A 169 -38.47 -33.51 -6.43
N SER A 170 -38.18 -32.20 -6.53
CA SER A 170 -37.81 -31.56 -7.80
C SER A 170 -36.35 -31.10 -7.80
N PRO A 171 -35.59 -31.22 -8.92
CA PRO A 171 -34.24 -30.66 -9.01
C PRO A 171 -34.31 -29.13 -8.93
N SER A 172 -33.67 -28.53 -7.92
CA SER A 172 -33.57 -27.09 -7.78
C SER A 172 -32.63 -26.53 -8.84
N SER A 173 -33.13 -25.73 -9.77
CA SER A 173 -32.27 -24.81 -10.52
C SER A 173 -31.79 -23.73 -9.56
N ASP A 174 -30.48 -23.63 -9.30
CA ASP A 174 -29.90 -22.50 -8.58
C ASP A 174 -30.30 -21.21 -9.32
N LEU A 175 -31.27 -20.46 -8.80
CA LEU A 175 -31.75 -19.23 -9.41
C LEU A 175 -30.81 -18.09 -8.98
N PHE A 176 -29.95 -17.65 -9.89
CA PHE A 176 -29.15 -16.44 -9.67
C PHE A 176 -29.91 -15.24 -10.22
N LYS A 177 -29.96 -14.16 -9.43
CA LYS A 177 -30.51 -12.88 -9.87
C LYS A 177 -29.37 -11.94 -10.27
N ILE A 178 -29.46 -11.42 -11.49
CA ILE A 178 -28.50 -10.43 -12.01
C ILE A 178 -29.15 -9.06 -12.00
N SER A 179 -28.56 -8.14 -11.22
CA SER A 179 -28.94 -6.73 -11.22
C SER A 179 -27.97 -5.95 -12.10
N ARG A 180 -28.50 -5.24 -13.09
CA ARG A 180 -27.70 -4.54 -14.11
C ARG A 180 -27.43 -3.09 -13.72
N HIS A 181 -26.20 -2.64 -13.94
CA HIS A 181 -25.85 -1.22 -13.91
C HIS A 181 -26.01 -0.59 -15.30
N SER A 182 -25.79 0.72 -15.41
CA SER A 182 -25.95 1.47 -16.66
C SER A 182 -25.07 0.91 -17.79
N ASN A 183 -25.65 0.81 -18.99
CA ASN A 183 -24.93 0.45 -20.21
C ASN A 183 -23.83 1.46 -20.50
N GLN A 184 -22.68 0.97 -20.94
CA GLN A 184 -21.54 1.79 -21.35
C GLN A 184 -21.31 1.57 -22.85
N ARG A 185 -21.30 2.66 -23.63
CA ARG A 185 -21.00 2.68 -25.08
C ARG A 185 -20.26 3.97 -25.45
N ARG A 186 -19.34 3.91 -26.41
CA ARG A 186 -18.66 5.08 -26.98
C ARG A 186 -19.22 5.36 -28.37
N GLY A 187 -19.66 6.60 -28.62
CA GLY A 187 -20.22 7.05 -29.91
C GLY A 187 -21.63 7.66 -29.78
N GLY A 188 -21.90 8.70 -30.58
CA GLY A 188 -23.15 9.48 -30.58
C GLY A 188 -24.35 8.84 -31.30
N ASP A 189 -24.25 7.59 -31.74
CA ASP A 189 -25.36 6.89 -32.38
C ASP A 189 -26.15 6.09 -31.34
N VAL A 190 -27.00 6.83 -30.61
CA VAL A 190 -28.31 6.29 -30.24
C VAL A 190 -28.93 5.81 -31.55
N LEU A 191 -29.32 4.54 -31.63
CA LEU A 191 -30.08 4.04 -32.78
C LEU A 191 -31.22 5.02 -33.08
N SER A 192 -31.10 5.77 -34.18
CA SER A 192 -32.25 6.47 -34.75
C SER A 192 -33.27 5.40 -35.08
N GLN A 193 -34.52 5.60 -34.69
CA GLN A 193 -35.66 4.72 -34.92
C GLN A 193 -35.99 4.44 -36.40
N ASN A 194 -35.13 4.80 -37.36
CA ASN A 194 -35.37 4.66 -38.78
C ASN A 194 -34.34 3.75 -39.44
N CYS A 195 -34.58 2.44 -39.38
CA CYS A 195 -34.15 1.48 -40.41
C CYS A 195 -35.28 0.47 -40.60
N GLN A 196 -36.45 0.97 -40.99
CA GLN A 196 -37.42 0.15 -41.73
C GLN A 196 -37.07 0.26 -43.21
N ASN A 197 -36.95 -0.91 -43.85
CA ASN A 197 -36.82 -1.18 -45.28
C ASN A 197 -35.44 -0.96 -45.94
N GLY A 198 -34.76 -2.07 -46.24
CA GLY A 198 -33.71 -2.08 -47.27
C GLY A 198 -32.72 -3.24 -47.19
N SER A 199 -33.08 -4.40 -47.75
CA SER A 199 -32.19 -5.48 -48.22
C SER A 199 -31.20 -6.12 -47.21
N LEU A 200 -31.60 -7.24 -46.61
CA LEU A 200 -30.66 -8.23 -46.07
C LEU A 200 -29.82 -8.80 -47.23
N SER A 201 -28.57 -8.38 -47.31
CA SER A 201 -27.55 -9.07 -48.10
C SER A 201 -26.31 -9.30 -47.22
N ALA A 202 -25.91 -10.59 -47.16
CA ALA A 202 -24.85 -11.21 -46.36
C ALA A 202 -25.15 -11.44 -44.86
N VAL A 203 -25.73 -12.60 -44.56
CA VAL A 203 -25.62 -13.24 -43.24
C VAL A 203 -24.20 -13.83 -43.11
N SER A 204 -23.34 -13.17 -42.34
CA SER A 204 -22.11 -13.73 -41.74
C SER A 204 -21.68 -12.76 -40.65
N GLU A 205 -21.71 -13.07 -39.35
CA GLU A 205 -20.83 -13.99 -38.62
C GLU A 205 -21.47 -14.30 -37.23
N ASN A 206 -21.05 -15.38 -36.55
CA ASN A 206 -21.48 -15.67 -35.17
C ASN A 206 -21.08 -14.52 -34.22
N ASN A 207 -22.04 -13.86 -33.57
CA ASN A 207 -21.75 -12.83 -32.58
C ASN A 207 -21.23 -13.48 -31.28
N TRP A 208 -20.13 -12.97 -30.72
CA TRP A 208 -19.54 -13.47 -29.48
C TRP A 208 -19.68 -12.46 -28.34
N ASN A 209 -20.08 -12.96 -27.18
CA ASN A 209 -20.21 -12.21 -25.93
C ASN A 209 -19.22 -12.74 -24.90
N LEU A 210 -18.77 -11.90 -23.98
CA LEU A 210 -17.84 -12.29 -22.91
C LEU A 210 -18.41 -11.92 -21.55
N PHE A 211 -18.48 -12.90 -20.65
CA PHE A 211 -18.83 -12.72 -19.26
C PHE A 211 -17.62 -12.99 -18.36
N ALA A 212 -17.24 -12.02 -17.53
CA ALA A 212 -16.09 -12.12 -16.64
C ALA A 212 -16.46 -11.97 -15.16
N PHE A 213 -16.00 -12.89 -14.32
CA PHE A 213 -16.20 -12.82 -12.87
C PHE A 213 -15.00 -13.39 -12.11
N PRO A 214 -14.73 -12.94 -10.87
CA PRO A 214 -13.65 -13.50 -10.08
C PRO A 214 -14.11 -14.80 -9.41
N SER A 215 -13.24 -15.80 -9.33
CA SER A 215 -13.49 -16.98 -8.47
C SER A 215 -13.56 -16.60 -6.99
N GLU A 216 -12.73 -15.65 -6.56
CA GLU A 216 -12.71 -15.06 -5.23
C GLU A 216 -12.44 -13.55 -5.35
N CYS A 217 -13.32 -12.73 -4.78
CA CYS A 217 -13.18 -11.28 -4.75
C CYS A 217 -11.95 -10.87 -3.94
N ASN A 218 -11.02 -10.16 -4.57
CA ASN A 218 -9.80 -9.68 -3.92
C ASN A 218 -10.05 -8.59 -2.87
N PHE A 219 -11.23 -7.95 -2.89
CA PHE A 219 -11.69 -7.01 -1.85
C PHE A 219 -12.35 -7.73 -0.67
N SER A 220 -13.48 -8.41 -0.88
CA SER A 220 -14.29 -8.95 0.22
C SER A 220 -13.93 -10.38 0.63
N GLY A 221 -13.14 -11.10 -0.18
CA GLY A 221 -12.98 -12.54 -0.04
C GLY A 221 -14.19 -13.35 -0.49
N GLN A 222 -15.26 -12.72 -0.99
CA GLN A 222 -16.44 -13.44 -1.46
C GLN A 222 -16.06 -14.42 -2.58
N LYS A 223 -16.37 -15.70 -2.38
CA LYS A 223 -16.23 -16.73 -3.41
C LYS A 223 -17.48 -16.78 -4.27
N PHE A 224 -17.31 -16.83 -5.58
CA PHE A 224 -18.42 -16.94 -6.52
C PHE A 224 -18.68 -18.41 -6.85
N ASN A 225 -19.96 -18.80 -6.92
CA ASN A 225 -20.33 -20.14 -7.35
C ASN A 225 -19.98 -20.34 -8.84
N LEU A 226 -19.13 -21.32 -9.12
CA LEU A 226 -18.66 -21.62 -10.47
C LEU A 226 -19.75 -22.23 -11.37
N ASN A 227 -20.92 -22.63 -10.83
CA ASN A 227 -22.12 -22.97 -11.63
C ASN A 227 -22.52 -21.84 -12.59
N LEU A 228 -22.15 -20.59 -12.30
CA LEU A 228 -22.34 -19.44 -13.19
C LEU A 228 -21.79 -19.71 -14.61
N VAL A 229 -20.72 -20.50 -14.74
CA VAL A 229 -20.17 -20.88 -16.05
C VAL A 229 -21.23 -21.59 -16.90
N LYS A 230 -21.94 -22.56 -16.33
CA LYS A 230 -22.96 -23.34 -17.05
C LYS A 230 -24.18 -22.46 -17.35
N LEU A 231 -24.65 -21.73 -16.35
CA LEU A 231 -25.85 -20.90 -16.46
C LEU A 231 -25.72 -19.79 -17.51
N ILE A 232 -24.56 -19.14 -17.58
CA ILE A 232 -24.29 -18.11 -18.60
C ILE A 232 -24.27 -18.74 -20.00
N LYS A 233 -23.60 -19.88 -20.17
CA LYS A 233 -23.47 -20.56 -21.48
C LYS A 233 -24.79 -21.13 -21.97
N GLU A 234 -25.66 -21.58 -21.07
CA GLU A 234 -26.98 -22.11 -21.37
C GLU A 234 -28.04 -21.00 -21.56
N GLY A 235 -27.74 -19.74 -21.21
CA GLY A 235 -28.67 -18.62 -21.31
C GLY A 235 -29.79 -18.65 -20.27
N ASN A 236 -29.66 -19.46 -19.22
CA ASN A 236 -30.69 -19.76 -18.23
C ASN A 236 -30.79 -18.72 -17.08
N LEU A 237 -30.40 -17.45 -17.31
CA LEU A 237 -30.35 -16.43 -16.26
C LEU A 237 -31.46 -15.39 -16.39
N VAL A 238 -32.22 -15.23 -15.31
CA VAL A 238 -33.26 -14.20 -15.17
C VAL A 238 -32.58 -12.83 -15.14
N GLY A 239 -32.99 -11.95 -16.06
CA GLY A 239 -32.38 -10.64 -16.18
C GLY A 239 -31.18 -10.61 -17.14
N LEU A 240 -31.01 -11.58 -18.03
CA LEU A 240 -30.30 -11.38 -19.31
C LEU A 240 -31.21 -10.66 -20.34
N PRO A 241 -30.67 -9.89 -21.31
CA PRO A 241 -31.49 -9.16 -22.27
C PRO A 241 -32.39 -10.12 -23.06
N SER A 242 -33.71 -9.90 -23.05
CA SER A 242 -34.68 -10.73 -23.76
C SER A 242 -34.47 -10.65 -25.28
N GLN A 243 -34.25 -11.80 -25.92
CA GLN A 243 -34.43 -12.11 -27.35
C GLN A 243 -33.73 -11.24 -28.44
N GLN A 244 -32.98 -10.19 -28.10
CA GLN A 244 -32.30 -9.31 -29.09
C GLN A 244 -30.75 -9.40 -29.08
N GLN A 245 -30.12 -10.31 -28.33
CA GLN A 245 -28.68 -10.60 -28.43
C GLN A 245 -28.43 -12.02 -28.97
N GLN A 246 -28.43 -12.15 -30.30
CA GLN A 246 -28.14 -13.38 -31.05
C GLN A 246 -26.64 -13.75 -31.01
N GLY A 247 -26.05 -13.98 -29.83
CA GLY A 247 -24.62 -14.28 -29.70
C GLY A 247 -24.26 -15.32 -28.65
N GLN A 248 -23.20 -16.07 -28.90
CA GLN A 248 -22.69 -17.11 -28.02
C GLN A 248 -21.88 -16.51 -26.87
N TRP A 249 -22.19 -16.91 -25.63
CA TRP A 249 -21.49 -16.44 -24.44
C TRP A 249 -20.25 -17.27 -24.13
N MET A 250 -19.12 -16.58 -24.01
CA MET A 250 -17.89 -17.11 -23.45
C MET A 250 -17.72 -16.66 -22.01
N VAL A 251 -17.11 -17.50 -21.19
CA VAL A 251 -16.92 -17.24 -19.77
C VAL A 251 -15.44 -17.16 -19.40
N LEU A 252 -15.06 -16.05 -18.78
CA LEU A 252 -13.75 -15.80 -18.20
C LEU A 252 -13.83 -15.81 -16.67
N ILE A 253 -12.98 -16.64 -16.05
CA ILE A 253 -12.80 -16.65 -14.60
C ILE A 253 -11.49 -15.93 -14.25
N ASP A 254 -11.57 -14.83 -13.51
CA ASP A 254 -10.42 -14.29 -12.80
C ASP A 254 -10.11 -15.15 -11.58
N ALA A 255 -9.18 -16.08 -11.75
CA ALA A 255 -8.76 -17.01 -10.69
C ALA A 255 -7.51 -16.56 -9.95
N ALA A 256 -6.98 -15.36 -10.23
CA ALA A 256 -5.70 -14.92 -9.68
C ALA A 256 -5.66 -14.93 -8.15
N LYS A 257 -6.77 -14.61 -7.47
CA LYS A 257 -6.87 -14.68 -6.00
C LYS A 257 -7.30 -16.07 -5.49
N GLY A 258 -8.36 -16.64 -6.06
CA GLY A 258 -8.96 -17.88 -5.58
C GLY A 258 -8.06 -19.11 -5.70
N CYS A 259 -7.14 -19.13 -6.67
CA CYS A 259 -6.24 -20.25 -6.93
C CYS A 259 -5.39 -20.68 -5.73
N ALA A 260 -5.14 -19.82 -4.75
CA ALA A 260 -4.34 -20.20 -3.58
C ALA A 260 -5.07 -21.18 -2.63
N THR A 261 -6.41 -21.22 -2.66
CA THR A 261 -7.20 -22.06 -1.75
C THR A 261 -8.18 -22.98 -2.49
N GLU A 262 -8.73 -22.54 -3.61
CA GLU A 262 -9.77 -23.26 -4.34
C GLU A 262 -9.64 -22.96 -5.84
N PRO A 263 -8.68 -23.58 -6.54
CA PRO A 263 -8.57 -23.42 -7.98
C PRO A 263 -9.83 -23.95 -8.69
N PRO A 264 -10.32 -23.26 -9.74
CA PRO A 264 -11.43 -23.76 -10.55
C PRO A 264 -11.15 -25.16 -11.11
N ASN A 265 -12.12 -26.06 -10.95
CA ASN A 265 -12.09 -27.40 -11.54
C ASN A 265 -12.75 -27.35 -12.94
N LEU A 266 -11.93 -27.39 -13.99
CA LEU A 266 -12.37 -27.21 -15.38
C LEU A 266 -13.05 -28.45 -15.99
N ASP A 267 -12.89 -29.62 -15.36
CA ASP A 267 -13.68 -30.82 -15.69
C ASP A 267 -15.15 -30.64 -15.27
N VAL A 268 -15.39 -29.99 -14.13
CA VAL A 268 -16.74 -29.74 -13.61
C VAL A 268 -17.35 -28.46 -14.19
N TYR A 269 -16.55 -27.42 -14.36
CA TYR A 269 -16.95 -26.08 -14.79
C TYR A 269 -16.14 -25.66 -16.03
N PRO A 270 -16.57 -26.05 -17.24
CA PRO A 270 -15.78 -25.88 -18.47
C PRO A 270 -15.82 -24.43 -18.98
N ALA A 271 -15.15 -23.54 -18.25
CA ALA A 271 -14.95 -22.14 -18.61
C ALA A 271 -14.04 -22.04 -19.85
N ASP A 272 -14.21 -20.95 -20.60
CA ASP A 272 -13.50 -20.73 -21.86
C ASP A 272 -12.11 -20.14 -21.60
N PHE A 273 -12.02 -19.27 -20.59
CA PHE A 273 -10.78 -18.62 -20.16
C PHE A 273 -10.65 -18.65 -18.63
N VAL A 274 -9.49 -19.04 -18.11
CA VAL A 274 -9.14 -18.90 -16.69
C VAL A 274 -7.78 -18.27 -16.57
N VAL A 275 -7.67 -17.22 -15.76
CA VAL A 275 -6.39 -16.54 -15.52
C VAL A 275 -5.87 -16.80 -14.11
N CYS A 276 -4.55 -16.96 -13.96
CA CYS A 276 -3.94 -17.17 -12.64
C CYS A 276 -2.61 -16.43 -12.47
N SER A 277 -2.16 -16.31 -11.22
CA SER A 277 -0.88 -15.68 -10.84
C SER A 277 -0.12 -16.56 -9.86
N PHE A 278 1.06 -17.04 -10.23
CA PHE A 278 1.79 -18.03 -9.43
C PHE A 278 2.32 -17.46 -8.11
N TYR A 279 2.77 -16.20 -8.10
CA TYR A 279 3.23 -15.54 -6.88
C TYR A 279 2.11 -15.36 -5.83
N LYS A 280 0.83 -15.37 -6.23
CA LYS A 280 -0.30 -15.35 -5.28
C LYS A 280 -0.58 -16.72 -4.67
N ILE A 281 -0.13 -17.81 -5.31
CA ILE A 281 -0.30 -19.17 -4.82
C ILE A 281 0.84 -19.53 -3.85
N PHE A 282 2.10 -19.32 -4.26
CA PHE A 282 3.29 -19.75 -3.51
C PHE A 282 4.46 -18.74 -3.50
N GLY A 283 4.24 -17.49 -3.91
CA GLY A 283 5.17 -16.37 -3.67
C GLY A 283 6.29 -16.13 -4.68
N TYR A 284 6.78 -17.16 -5.38
CA TYR A 284 7.80 -17.02 -6.43
C TYR A 284 7.51 -17.98 -7.58
N PRO A 285 7.65 -17.57 -8.86
CA PRO A 285 8.19 -16.30 -9.35
C PRO A 285 7.15 -15.17 -9.41
N THR A 286 7.60 -13.93 -9.19
CA THR A 286 6.83 -12.72 -9.49
C THR A 286 6.89 -12.41 -10.98
N GLY A 287 5.86 -11.74 -11.51
CA GLY A 287 5.82 -11.37 -12.93
C GLY A 287 5.50 -12.51 -13.90
N LEU A 288 5.11 -13.70 -13.40
CA LEU A 288 4.64 -14.82 -14.21
C LEU A 288 3.19 -15.18 -13.85
N GLY A 289 2.39 -15.44 -14.88
CA GLY A 289 1.02 -15.93 -14.78
C GLY A 289 0.70 -16.85 -15.95
N ALA A 290 -0.55 -17.29 -16.02
CA ALA A 290 -1.00 -18.08 -17.14
C ALA A 290 -2.46 -17.75 -17.53
N LEU A 291 -2.74 -17.92 -18.81
CA LEU A 291 -4.07 -18.09 -19.36
C LEU A 291 -4.28 -19.58 -19.65
N ILE A 292 -5.23 -20.20 -18.96
CA ILE A 292 -5.74 -21.52 -19.29
C ILE A 292 -6.91 -21.29 -20.23
N VAL A 293 -6.80 -21.78 -21.46
CA VAL A 293 -7.77 -21.50 -22.52
C VAL A 293 -8.27 -22.79 -23.14
N LYS A 294 -9.59 -22.88 -23.34
CA LYS A 294 -10.21 -24.01 -24.04
C LYS A 294 -9.86 -23.95 -25.53
N ASN A 295 -9.58 -25.07 -26.18
CA ASN A 295 -9.10 -25.09 -27.57
C ASN A 295 -10.03 -24.36 -28.53
N GLU A 296 -11.36 -24.54 -28.41
CA GLU A 296 -12.33 -23.86 -29.28
C GLU A 296 -12.31 -22.35 -29.05
N ALA A 297 -12.23 -21.92 -27.79
CA ALA A 297 -12.13 -20.51 -27.43
C ALA A 297 -10.81 -19.88 -27.89
N ALA A 298 -9.71 -20.63 -27.86
CA ALA A 298 -8.41 -20.16 -28.35
C ALA A 298 -8.43 -19.86 -29.85
N SER A 299 -9.18 -20.64 -30.63
CA SER A 299 -9.31 -20.43 -32.08
C SER A 299 -10.00 -19.11 -32.46
N LEU A 300 -10.75 -18.52 -31.52
CA LEU A 300 -11.41 -17.23 -31.69
C LEU A 300 -10.49 -16.04 -31.37
N LEU A 301 -9.42 -16.26 -30.61
CA LEU A 301 -8.49 -15.19 -30.23
C LEU A 301 -7.61 -14.83 -31.44
N ASN A 302 -7.89 -13.68 -32.05
CA ASN A 302 -7.12 -13.18 -33.19
C ASN A 302 -6.03 -12.18 -32.74
N LYS A 303 -4.84 -12.69 -32.43
CA LYS A 303 -3.69 -11.87 -32.08
C LYS A 303 -3.03 -11.31 -33.35
N THR A 304 -3.11 -10.00 -33.56
CA THR A 304 -2.51 -9.33 -34.74
C THR A 304 -0.99 -9.21 -34.63
N TYR A 305 -0.49 -8.81 -33.46
CA TYR A 305 0.93 -8.69 -33.17
C TYR A 305 1.67 -10.03 -33.26
N PHE A 306 2.90 -10.01 -33.77
CA PHE A 306 3.79 -11.16 -33.84
C PHE A 306 5.22 -10.82 -33.42
N SER A 307 5.99 -11.83 -33.03
CA SER A 307 7.38 -11.70 -32.60
C SER A 307 8.16 -12.96 -33.02
N GLY A 308 9.49 -12.97 -32.86
CA GLY A 308 10.33 -14.06 -33.36
C GLY A 308 9.94 -15.47 -32.86
N GLY A 309 9.36 -15.57 -31.67
CA GLY A 309 8.87 -16.83 -31.11
C GLY A 309 7.54 -17.31 -31.71
N THR A 310 6.76 -16.42 -32.35
CA THR A 310 5.39 -16.69 -32.81
C THR A 310 5.28 -16.93 -34.32
N VAL A 311 6.30 -16.52 -35.08
CA VAL A 311 6.37 -16.72 -36.53
C VAL A 311 7.28 -17.89 -36.90
N ALA A 312 6.93 -18.54 -38.01
CA ALA A 312 7.79 -19.48 -38.71
C ALA A 312 8.62 -18.77 -39.78
N ALA A 313 8.06 -17.73 -40.41
CA ALA A 313 8.77 -16.86 -41.35
C ALA A 313 8.10 -15.48 -41.40
N SER A 314 8.89 -14.43 -41.63
CA SER A 314 8.44 -13.09 -41.98
C SER A 314 9.45 -12.46 -42.93
N ILE A 315 9.00 -11.63 -43.86
CA ILE A 315 9.89 -10.92 -44.79
C ILE A 315 9.91 -9.44 -44.42
N ALA A 316 11.08 -8.81 -44.41
CA ALA A 316 11.27 -7.48 -43.82
C ALA A 316 10.71 -6.33 -44.66
N ASP A 317 10.69 -6.49 -45.98
CA ASP A 317 10.34 -5.46 -46.96
C ASP A 317 9.02 -5.70 -47.69
N ILE A 318 8.29 -6.78 -47.36
CA ILE A 318 6.94 -7.05 -47.85
C ILE A 318 6.02 -7.53 -46.72
N ASP A 319 4.71 -7.33 -46.89
CA ASP A 319 3.68 -7.80 -45.95
C ASP A 319 3.48 -9.32 -46.08
N PHE A 320 4.46 -10.08 -45.59
CA PHE A 320 4.43 -11.53 -45.51
C PHE A 320 4.77 -12.00 -44.10
N VAL A 321 3.82 -12.73 -43.49
CA VAL A 321 3.98 -13.32 -42.16
C VAL A 321 3.34 -14.69 -42.14
N GLN A 322 4.14 -15.72 -41.86
CA GLN A 322 3.65 -17.08 -41.59
C GLN A 322 3.76 -17.34 -40.09
N LYS A 323 2.62 -17.38 -39.39
CA LYS A 323 2.55 -17.75 -37.97
C LYS A 323 2.78 -19.24 -37.77
N ARG A 324 3.30 -19.61 -36.59
CA ARG A 324 3.37 -21.01 -36.13
C ARG A 324 1.96 -21.57 -35.92
N LYS A 325 1.84 -22.90 -35.86
CA LYS A 325 0.54 -23.60 -35.83
C LYS A 325 0.00 -23.89 -34.43
N SER A 326 0.86 -23.97 -33.41
CA SER A 326 0.42 -24.30 -32.04
C SER A 326 -0.21 -23.08 -31.36
N ILE A 327 -1.27 -23.31 -30.58
CA ILE A 327 -2.01 -22.25 -29.87
C ILE A 327 -1.07 -21.48 -28.94
N GLU A 328 -0.22 -22.20 -28.19
CA GLU A 328 0.75 -21.62 -27.25
C GLU A 328 1.71 -20.68 -27.96
N GLN A 329 2.30 -21.14 -29.08
CA GLN A 329 3.25 -20.35 -29.85
C GLN A 329 2.63 -19.13 -30.53
N VAL A 330 1.34 -19.18 -30.87
CA VAL A 330 0.65 -18.02 -31.46
C VAL A 330 0.33 -16.97 -30.40
N LEU A 331 -0.06 -17.40 -29.20
CA LEU A 331 -0.58 -16.50 -28.16
C LEU A 331 0.49 -15.97 -27.19
N GLU A 332 1.63 -16.65 -27.04
CA GLU A 332 2.77 -16.18 -26.25
C GLU A 332 3.50 -15.00 -26.94
N ASP A 333 4.27 -14.23 -26.18
CA ASP A 333 5.07 -13.11 -26.68
C ASP A 333 6.55 -13.44 -26.60
N GLY A 334 7.24 -13.41 -27.76
CA GLY A 334 8.68 -13.54 -27.86
C GLY A 334 9.24 -14.79 -27.17
N THR A 335 10.41 -14.63 -26.55
CA THR A 335 10.97 -15.64 -25.66
C THR A 335 10.29 -15.55 -24.31
N ILE A 336 9.55 -16.60 -23.94
CA ILE A 336 8.91 -16.75 -22.63
C ILE A 336 9.95 -16.75 -21.50
N SER A 337 9.54 -16.40 -20.28
CA SER A 337 10.40 -16.40 -19.09
C SER A 337 10.72 -17.83 -18.62
N PHE A 338 11.49 -18.56 -19.42
CA PHE A 338 11.67 -20.01 -19.30
C PHE A 338 12.33 -20.44 -17.98
N LEU A 339 13.24 -19.64 -17.41
CA LEU A 339 13.82 -19.91 -16.08
C LEU A 339 12.78 -19.77 -14.96
N SER A 340 11.92 -18.75 -15.04
CA SER A 340 10.81 -18.56 -14.10
C SER A 340 9.79 -19.69 -14.23
N ILE A 341 9.52 -20.13 -15.47
CA ILE A 341 8.61 -21.24 -15.74
C ILE A 341 9.18 -22.55 -15.18
N ALA A 342 10.46 -22.84 -15.42
CA ALA A 342 11.13 -24.02 -14.84
C ALA A 342 11.04 -23.99 -13.30
N SER A 343 11.17 -22.81 -12.69
CA SER A 343 11.09 -22.65 -11.25
C SER A 343 9.71 -22.96 -10.64
N LEU A 344 8.64 -23.04 -11.44
CA LEU A 344 7.28 -23.34 -10.95
C LEU A 344 7.19 -24.70 -10.26
N GLN A 345 7.99 -25.67 -10.68
CA GLN A 345 7.99 -27.02 -10.12
C GLN A 345 8.21 -27.01 -8.60
N HIS A 346 9.06 -26.11 -8.10
CA HIS A 346 9.38 -26.01 -6.67
C HIS A 346 8.23 -25.41 -5.86
N GLY A 347 7.50 -24.44 -6.43
CA GLY A 347 6.30 -23.90 -5.81
C GLY A 347 5.16 -24.92 -5.77
N PHE A 348 4.92 -25.62 -6.88
CA PHE A 348 3.90 -26.67 -6.94
C PHE A 348 4.23 -27.87 -6.05
N LYS A 349 5.51 -28.19 -5.82
CA LYS A 349 5.91 -29.21 -4.83
C LYS A 349 5.39 -28.88 -3.43
N ILE A 350 5.42 -27.60 -3.03
CA ILE A 350 4.84 -27.13 -1.75
C ILE A 350 3.32 -27.33 -1.75
N ILE A 351 2.64 -26.92 -2.82
CA ILE A 351 1.17 -27.05 -2.90
C ILE A 351 0.73 -28.51 -2.94
N GLN A 352 1.48 -29.40 -3.59
CA GLN A 352 1.20 -30.82 -3.60
C GLN A 352 1.45 -31.47 -2.23
N MET A 353 2.50 -31.05 -1.52
CA MET A 353 2.80 -31.51 -0.15
C MET A 353 1.71 -31.09 0.84
N LEU A 354 1.27 -29.83 0.77
CA LEU A 354 0.29 -29.29 1.71
C LEU A 354 -1.15 -29.60 1.29
N THR A 355 -1.41 -29.77 0.00
CA THR A 355 -2.73 -29.84 -0.65
C THR A 355 -3.55 -28.55 -0.54
N THR A 356 -4.25 -28.18 -1.61
CA THR A 356 -5.12 -26.99 -1.63
C THR A 356 -6.26 -27.07 -0.61
N SER A 357 -6.82 -28.26 -0.40
CA SER A 357 -7.89 -28.50 0.56
C SER A 357 -7.44 -28.28 2.02
N ALA A 358 -6.23 -28.71 2.41
CA ALA A 358 -5.72 -28.42 3.75
C ALA A 358 -5.34 -26.94 3.91
N ILE A 359 -4.75 -26.30 2.89
CA ILE A 359 -4.48 -24.85 2.90
C ILE A 359 -5.77 -24.06 3.10
N ALA A 360 -6.83 -24.43 2.38
CA ALA A 360 -8.15 -23.81 2.52
C ALA A 360 -8.67 -23.95 3.96
N ARG A 361 -8.73 -25.17 4.50
CA ARG A 361 -9.20 -25.41 5.88
C ARG A 361 -8.39 -24.62 6.91
N HIS A 362 -7.06 -24.72 6.85
CA HIS A 362 -6.16 -24.03 7.77
C HIS A 362 -6.34 -22.51 7.76
N THR A 363 -6.36 -21.90 6.57
CA THR A 363 -6.49 -20.44 6.46
C THR A 363 -7.91 -19.96 6.78
N SER A 364 -8.93 -20.75 6.47
CA SER A 364 -10.32 -20.52 6.89
C SER A 364 -10.46 -20.57 8.41
N SER A 365 -9.79 -21.49 9.12
CA SER A 365 -9.82 -21.55 10.59
C SER A 365 -9.28 -20.27 11.23
N LEU A 366 -8.12 -19.78 10.75
CA LEU A 366 -7.53 -18.52 11.22
C LEU A 366 -8.44 -17.33 10.95
N ALA A 367 -8.96 -17.23 9.72
CA ALA A 367 -9.86 -16.14 9.35
C ALA A 367 -11.16 -16.17 10.16
N THR A 368 -11.76 -17.35 10.34
CA THR A 368 -12.97 -17.52 11.16
C THR A 368 -12.73 -17.09 12.60
N TYR A 369 -11.63 -17.52 13.21
CA TYR A 369 -11.27 -17.16 14.57
C TYR A 369 -11.13 -15.63 14.73
N VAL A 370 -10.39 -14.99 13.83
CA VAL A 370 -10.18 -13.53 13.88
C VAL A 370 -11.48 -12.77 13.62
N ARG A 371 -12.29 -13.16 12.63
CA ARG A 371 -13.61 -12.57 12.38
C ARG A 371 -14.48 -12.62 13.63
N LYS A 372 -14.58 -13.80 14.28
CA LYS A 372 -15.36 -13.99 15.50
C LYS A 372 -14.90 -13.02 16.59
N LYS A 373 -13.60 -12.97 16.89
CA LYS A 373 -13.06 -12.09 17.93
C LYS A 373 -13.23 -10.60 17.59
N MET A 374 -13.10 -10.20 16.32
CA MET A 374 -13.35 -8.82 15.86
C MET A 374 -14.81 -8.40 16.00
N LEU A 375 -15.77 -9.29 15.72
CA LEU A 375 -17.21 -9.00 15.85
C LEU A 375 -17.64 -8.79 17.31
N TYR A 376 -16.99 -9.48 18.25
CA TYR A 376 -17.23 -9.28 19.69
C TYR A 376 -16.47 -8.07 20.28
N MET A 377 -15.59 -7.43 19.50
CA MET A 377 -14.77 -6.33 19.98
C MET A 377 -15.58 -5.04 20.11
N LYS A 378 -15.76 -4.59 21.36
CA LYS A 378 -16.57 -3.41 21.71
C LYS A 378 -15.77 -2.40 22.50
N HIS A 379 -16.06 -1.13 22.28
CA HIS A 379 -15.63 -0.01 23.13
C HIS A 379 -16.31 -0.08 24.50
N ARG A 380 -15.85 0.74 25.46
CA ARG A 380 -16.48 0.85 26.79
C ARG A 380 -17.97 1.20 26.72
N ASN A 381 -18.36 2.02 25.73
CA ASN A 381 -19.76 2.41 25.48
C ASN A 381 -20.59 1.33 24.75
N LYS A 382 -20.08 0.09 24.68
CA LYS A 382 -20.69 -1.08 24.04
C LYS A 382 -20.88 -0.97 22.52
N LYS A 383 -20.44 0.11 21.86
CA LYS A 383 -20.42 0.21 20.39
C LYS A 383 -19.32 -0.70 19.83
N ASN A 384 -19.59 -1.29 18.67
CA ASN A 384 -18.63 -2.16 17.97
C ASN A 384 -17.44 -1.34 17.47
N VAL A 385 -16.25 -1.94 17.59
CA VAL A 385 -14.99 -1.33 17.13
C VAL A 385 -14.78 -1.62 15.65
N CYS A 386 -15.08 -2.84 15.21
CA CYS A 386 -14.84 -3.30 13.84
C CYS A 386 -16.12 -3.32 13.00
N ILE A 387 -16.03 -2.88 11.75
CA ILE A 387 -17.05 -3.06 10.71
C ILE A 387 -16.42 -3.93 9.61
N ILE A 388 -16.89 -5.17 9.47
CA ILE A 388 -16.38 -6.13 8.49
C ILE A 388 -17.25 -6.11 7.24
N TYR A 389 -16.63 -6.16 6.06
CA TYR A 389 -17.29 -6.14 4.75
C TYR A 389 -17.32 -7.52 4.09
N GLY A 390 -18.32 -7.78 3.24
CA GLY A 390 -18.53 -9.04 2.51
C GLY A 390 -19.79 -9.81 2.95
N GLN A 391 -20.25 -10.77 2.12
CA GLN A 391 -21.48 -11.56 2.34
C GLN A 391 -21.46 -12.41 3.63
N GLU A 392 -20.28 -12.70 4.18
CA GLU A 392 -20.10 -13.52 5.38
C GLU A 392 -20.12 -12.69 6.69
N ALA A 393 -20.26 -11.36 6.62
CA ALA A 393 -20.24 -10.50 7.81
C ALA A 393 -21.40 -10.76 8.80
N SER A 394 -22.47 -11.43 8.36
CA SER A 394 -23.69 -11.69 9.14
C SER A 394 -23.91 -13.15 9.55
N LYS A 395 -23.13 -14.12 9.03
CA LYS A 395 -23.30 -15.56 9.31
C LYS A 395 -21.95 -16.20 9.70
N VAL A 396 -21.61 -16.13 10.98
CA VAL A 396 -20.37 -16.74 11.54
C VAL A 396 -20.54 -18.26 11.75
N ALA A 397 -21.77 -18.78 11.70
CA ALA A 397 -22.09 -20.13 12.16
C ALA A 397 -21.84 -21.24 11.13
N ASP A 398 -21.84 -20.95 9.82
CA ASP A 398 -21.81 -21.99 8.79
C ASP A 398 -20.83 -21.69 7.63
N LEU A 399 -19.89 -22.62 7.42
CA LEU A 399 -19.14 -22.95 6.18
C LEU A 399 -18.03 -22.01 5.65
N LYS A 400 -16.88 -22.65 5.33
CA LYS A 400 -15.82 -22.31 4.34
C LYS A 400 -15.54 -20.81 4.10
N THR A 401 -15.30 -20.06 5.16
CA THR A 401 -14.99 -18.64 5.04
C THR A 401 -13.69 -18.36 4.29
N SER A 402 -13.65 -17.30 3.47
CA SER A 402 -12.41 -16.91 2.78
C SER A 402 -11.29 -16.55 3.76
N PRO A 403 -10.01 -16.79 3.41
CA PRO A 403 -8.87 -16.36 4.23
C PRO A 403 -8.73 -14.83 4.35
N THR A 404 -9.53 -14.06 3.60
CA THR A 404 -9.43 -12.59 3.49
C THR A 404 -10.47 -11.89 4.35
N ILE A 405 -10.05 -10.99 5.24
CA ILE A 405 -10.95 -10.16 6.06
C ILE A 405 -10.71 -8.70 5.72
N THR A 406 -11.77 -8.02 5.28
CA THR A 406 -11.74 -6.59 4.96
C THR A 406 -12.65 -5.84 5.89
N PHE A 407 -12.14 -4.76 6.49
CA PHE A 407 -12.81 -4.07 7.59
C PHE A 407 -12.36 -2.62 7.73
N ASN A 408 -13.20 -1.82 8.38
CA ASN A 408 -12.87 -0.49 8.89
C ASN A 408 -13.13 -0.43 10.41
N LEU A 409 -12.51 0.55 11.09
CA LEU A 409 -12.60 0.70 12.52
C LEU A 409 -13.33 1.99 12.89
N LYS A 410 -14.21 1.94 13.89
CA LYS A 410 -14.89 3.10 14.46
C LYS A 410 -14.29 3.51 15.80
N ARG A 411 -14.28 4.81 16.08
CA ARG A 411 -13.99 5.40 17.39
C ARG A 411 -15.22 5.33 18.30
N GLU A 412 -15.05 5.65 19.57
CA GLU A 412 -16.16 5.66 20.55
C GLU A 412 -17.29 6.62 20.17
N ASP A 413 -16.94 7.78 19.61
CA ASP A 413 -17.88 8.81 19.15
C ASP A 413 -18.65 8.39 17.88
N GLY A 414 -18.23 7.30 17.21
CA GLY A 414 -18.82 6.79 15.98
C GLY A 414 -18.14 7.25 14.70
N THR A 415 -17.15 8.15 14.78
CA THR A 415 -16.29 8.54 13.65
C THR A 415 -15.34 7.41 13.26
N TRP A 416 -14.71 7.52 12.09
CA TRP A 416 -13.81 6.49 11.57
C TRP A 416 -12.36 6.69 12.02
N PHE A 417 -11.66 5.60 12.29
CA PHE A 417 -10.21 5.58 12.13
C PHE A 417 -9.89 5.51 10.65
N GLY A 418 -9.02 6.40 10.17
CA GLY A 418 -8.54 6.36 8.80
C GLY A 418 -7.70 5.09 8.54
N TYR A 419 -7.83 4.45 7.38
CA TYR A 419 -7.06 3.24 7.09
C TYR A 419 -5.54 3.50 7.09
N ARG A 420 -5.07 4.73 6.80
CA ARG A 420 -3.65 5.11 6.90
C ARG A 420 -3.17 5.18 8.34
N GLU A 421 -4.01 5.64 9.26
CA GLU A 421 -3.72 5.58 10.70
C GLU A 421 -3.54 4.12 11.14
N VAL A 422 -4.43 3.23 10.69
CA VAL A 422 -4.33 1.79 10.99
C VAL A 422 -3.04 1.19 10.44
N GLU A 423 -2.69 1.48 9.19
CA GLU A 423 -1.46 1.00 8.54
C GLU A 423 -0.18 1.49 9.25
N LYS A 424 -0.14 2.77 9.65
CA LYS A 424 1.00 3.35 10.38
C LYS A 424 1.21 2.64 11.73
N LEU A 425 0.13 2.39 12.46
CA LEU A 425 0.17 1.69 13.76
C LEU A 425 0.48 0.20 13.62
N ALA A 426 -0.07 -0.46 12.59
CA ALA A 426 0.25 -1.85 12.27
C ALA A 426 1.75 -1.99 11.96
N SER A 427 2.29 -1.09 11.13
CA SER A 427 3.72 -1.05 10.80
C SER A 427 4.59 -0.85 12.05
N LEU A 428 4.18 0.02 12.98
CA LEU A 428 4.86 0.19 14.26
C LEU A 428 4.78 -1.05 15.14
N SER A 429 3.73 -1.84 15.00
CA SER A 429 3.54 -3.10 15.71
C SER A 429 4.26 -4.27 15.05
N GLY A 430 4.88 -4.10 13.88
CA GLY A 430 5.50 -5.18 13.11
C GLY A 430 4.47 -6.04 12.34
N ILE A 431 3.31 -5.47 12.04
CA ILE A 431 2.23 -6.12 11.30
C ILE A 431 2.17 -5.52 9.89
N HIS A 432 2.27 -6.38 8.89
CA HIS A 432 2.13 -6.03 7.48
C HIS A 432 0.72 -6.39 7.02
N LEU A 433 -0.04 -5.37 6.64
CA LEU A 433 -1.40 -5.48 6.11
C LEU A 433 -1.57 -4.55 4.91
N ARG A 434 -2.70 -4.64 4.20
CA ARG A 434 -2.99 -3.83 3.01
C ARG A 434 -4.09 -2.83 3.29
N THR A 435 -4.01 -1.65 2.67
CA THR A 435 -5.05 -0.61 2.74
C THR A 435 -5.46 -0.09 1.36
N GLY A 436 -6.62 0.59 1.27
CA GLY A 436 -7.17 1.17 0.05
C GLY A 436 -8.31 0.35 -0.56
N CYS A 437 -8.46 0.38 -1.88
CA CYS A 437 -9.50 -0.36 -2.62
C CYS A 437 -9.00 -1.68 -3.24
N PHE A 438 -7.74 -2.07 -3.01
CA PHE A 438 -7.14 -3.34 -3.46
C PHE A 438 -7.26 -3.65 -4.96
N CYS A 439 -7.36 -2.61 -5.81
CA CYS A 439 -7.62 -2.74 -7.24
C CYS A 439 -9.00 -3.31 -7.61
N ASN A 440 -10.00 -3.20 -6.72
CA ASN A 440 -11.39 -3.60 -6.95
C ASN A 440 -12.32 -2.41 -6.68
N PRO A 441 -12.36 -1.39 -7.56
CA PRO A 441 -13.08 -0.14 -7.29
C PRO A 441 -14.60 -0.34 -7.19
N GLY A 442 -15.18 -1.25 -7.97
CA GLY A 442 -16.61 -1.58 -7.89
C GLY A 442 -16.97 -2.17 -6.53
N ALA A 443 -16.25 -3.18 -6.07
CA ALA A 443 -16.39 -3.74 -4.72
C ALA A 443 -16.19 -2.67 -3.64
N CYS A 444 -15.14 -1.85 -3.77
CA CYS A 444 -14.83 -0.79 -2.83
C CYS A 444 -16.01 0.18 -2.68
N ALA A 445 -16.55 0.68 -3.79
CA ALA A 445 -17.70 1.57 -3.79
C ALA A 445 -18.95 0.91 -3.22
N LYS A 446 -19.23 -0.34 -3.64
CA LYS A 446 -20.38 -1.14 -3.19
C LYS A 446 -20.37 -1.33 -1.66
N TYR A 447 -19.28 -1.81 -1.09
CA TYR A 447 -19.23 -2.12 0.35
C TYR A 447 -19.06 -0.88 1.23
N LEU A 448 -18.49 0.21 0.72
CA LEU A 448 -18.36 1.46 1.46
C LEU A 448 -19.58 2.38 1.32
N GLY A 449 -20.54 2.05 0.45
CA GLY A 449 -21.72 2.88 0.21
C GLY A 449 -21.38 4.23 -0.44
N LEU A 450 -20.41 4.22 -1.37
CA LEU A 450 -20.00 5.39 -2.14
C LEU A 450 -20.81 5.47 -3.44
N SER A 451 -21.45 6.61 -3.68
CA SER A 451 -22.16 6.87 -4.94
C SER A 451 -21.18 7.25 -6.07
N HIS A 452 -21.64 7.23 -7.32
CA HIS A 452 -20.88 7.78 -8.44
C HIS A 452 -20.48 9.25 -8.21
N SER A 453 -21.38 10.07 -7.65
CA SER A 453 -21.09 11.46 -7.32
C SER A 453 -20.06 11.61 -6.19
N ASP A 454 -20.08 10.72 -5.19
CA ASP A 454 -19.05 10.68 -4.15
C ASP A 454 -17.68 10.40 -4.80
N LEU A 455 -17.59 9.39 -5.67
CA LEU A 455 -16.33 9.03 -6.35
C LEU A 455 -15.79 10.15 -7.25
N VAL A 456 -16.64 10.75 -8.07
CA VAL A 456 -16.25 11.85 -8.96
C VAL A 456 -15.83 13.08 -8.15
N SER A 457 -16.63 13.49 -7.17
CA SER A 457 -16.27 14.65 -6.33
C SER A 457 -15.01 14.41 -5.51
N ASN A 458 -14.76 13.17 -5.08
CA ASN A 458 -13.51 12.84 -4.42
C ASN A 458 -12.33 12.96 -5.41
N PHE A 459 -12.46 12.41 -6.61
CA PHE A 459 -11.39 12.51 -7.62
C PHE A 459 -11.12 13.97 -8.03
N GLU A 460 -12.16 14.78 -8.23
CA GLU A 460 -12.06 16.21 -8.52
C GLU A 460 -11.39 17.00 -7.39
N ALA A 461 -11.59 16.58 -6.13
CA ALA A 461 -10.88 17.11 -4.96
C ALA A 461 -9.44 16.58 -4.81
N GLY A 462 -8.91 15.90 -5.85
CA GLY A 462 -7.54 15.39 -5.92
C GLY A 462 -7.32 14.05 -5.22
N HIS A 463 -8.39 13.34 -4.84
CA HIS A 463 -8.24 12.07 -4.13
C HIS A 463 -7.78 10.93 -5.03
N VAL A 464 -6.72 10.26 -4.58
CA VAL A 464 -6.20 9.04 -5.20
C VAL A 464 -6.19 7.93 -4.15
N CYS A 465 -6.31 6.67 -4.58
CA CYS A 465 -6.39 5.51 -3.67
C CYS A 465 -5.22 5.33 -2.67
N TRP A 466 -4.18 6.17 -2.77
CA TRP A 466 -2.97 6.13 -1.94
C TRP A 466 -2.66 7.47 -1.28
N ASP A 467 -3.57 8.44 -1.23
CA ASP A 467 -3.32 9.68 -0.51
C ASP A 467 -3.44 9.52 1.02
N ASP A 468 -3.30 10.62 1.76
CA ASP A 468 -3.47 10.69 3.22
C ASP A 468 -4.92 11.04 3.62
N ASN A 469 -5.85 11.15 2.67
CA ASN A 469 -7.24 11.56 2.89
C ASN A 469 -8.18 10.34 2.80
N ASP A 470 -8.14 9.54 3.85
CA ASP A 470 -8.82 8.25 3.92
C ASP A 470 -10.28 8.32 4.42
N VAL A 471 -10.72 9.48 4.91
CA VAL A 471 -12.11 9.75 5.31
C VAL A 471 -12.55 11.13 4.79
N ILE A 472 -13.52 11.17 3.87
CA ILE A 472 -14.04 12.39 3.25
C ILE A 472 -15.52 12.51 3.57
N LYS A 473 -15.97 13.69 4.03
CA LYS A 473 -17.38 13.95 4.39
C LYS A 473 -17.95 12.86 5.34
N GLY A 474 -17.11 12.33 6.24
CA GLY A 474 -17.48 11.28 7.19
C GLY A 474 -17.59 9.85 6.62
N LYS A 475 -17.26 9.65 5.34
CA LYS A 475 -17.23 8.32 4.70
C LYS A 475 -15.78 7.88 4.44
N PRO A 476 -15.43 6.61 4.71
CA PRO A 476 -14.14 6.07 4.30
C PRO A 476 -14.03 5.98 2.78
N THR A 477 -12.84 6.24 2.25
CA THR A 477 -12.54 6.15 0.80
C THR A 477 -11.91 4.83 0.39
N GLY A 478 -11.63 3.98 1.36
CA GLY A 478 -10.99 2.68 1.22
C GLY A 478 -11.15 1.86 2.50
N ALA A 479 -10.51 0.70 2.53
CA ALA A 479 -10.59 -0.21 3.68
C ALA A 479 -9.23 -0.76 4.10
N VAL A 480 -9.22 -1.48 5.23
CA VAL A 480 -8.10 -2.31 5.67
C VAL A 480 -8.40 -3.76 5.32
N ARG A 481 -7.42 -4.48 4.77
CA ARG A 481 -7.51 -5.90 4.46
C ARG A 481 -6.37 -6.67 5.11
N ILE A 482 -6.74 -7.74 5.80
CA ILE A 482 -5.83 -8.81 6.20
C ILE A 482 -6.20 -10.09 5.46
N SER A 483 -5.22 -10.96 5.29
CA SER A 483 -5.38 -12.23 4.60
C SER A 483 -4.35 -13.23 5.08
N PHE A 484 -4.82 -14.42 5.45
CA PHE A 484 -3.99 -15.52 5.88
C PHE A 484 -3.52 -16.35 4.67
N GLY A 485 -2.31 -16.88 4.76
CA GLY A 485 -1.73 -17.76 3.74
C GLY A 485 -1.32 -19.09 4.32
N TYR A 486 -0.78 -19.97 3.48
CA TYR A 486 -0.48 -21.35 3.86
C TYR A 486 0.54 -21.49 5.02
N ILE A 487 1.28 -20.44 5.34
CA ILE A 487 2.22 -20.45 6.47
C ILE A 487 1.78 -19.58 7.64
N SER A 488 0.63 -18.91 7.57
CA SER A 488 0.17 -18.12 8.71
C SER A 488 -0.10 -19.00 9.93
N THR A 489 0.08 -18.46 11.12
CA THR A 489 -0.04 -19.21 12.37
C THR A 489 -1.13 -18.63 13.27
N TYR A 490 -1.54 -19.40 14.28
CA TYR A 490 -2.37 -18.91 15.38
C TYR A 490 -1.74 -17.67 16.05
N GLN A 491 -0.40 -17.66 16.17
CA GLN A 491 0.31 -16.54 16.76
C GLN A 491 0.17 -15.26 15.93
N ASP A 492 0.22 -15.35 14.59
CA ASP A 492 -0.02 -14.21 13.70
C ASP A 492 -1.43 -13.62 13.90
N ALA A 493 -2.44 -14.50 14.03
CA ALA A 493 -3.81 -14.11 14.31
C ALA A 493 -3.97 -13.43 15.68
N GLU A 494 -3.36 -14.00 16.73
CA GLU A 494 -3.39 -13.44 18.09
C GLU A 494 -2.68 -12.10 18.20
N GLU A 495 -1.51 -11.95 17.59
CA GLU A 495 -0.76 -10.69 17.60
C GLU A 495 -1.54 -9.58 16.91
N PHE A 496 -2.24 -9.90 15.82
CA PHE A 496 -3.14 -8.97 15.17
C PHE A 496 -4.35 -8.58 16.04
N LEU A 497 -4.99 -9.53 16.72
CA LEU A 497 -6.09 -9.24 17.64
C LEU A 497 -5.64 -8.39 18.85
N LYS A 498 -4.47 -8.69 19.41
CA LYS A 498 -3.85 -7.89 20.49
C LYS A 498 -3.52 -6.48 20.01
N PHE A 499 -3.03 -6.34 18.78
CA PHE A 499 -2.82 -5.04 18.15
C PHE A 499 -4.14 -4.25 18.07
N LEU A 500 -5.22 -4.86 17.57
CA LEU A 500 -6.51 -4.18 17.50
C LEU A 500 -7.00 -3.75 18.89
N GLN A 501 -6.89 -4.65 19.87
CA GLN A 501 -7.34 -4.41 21.25
C GLN A 501 -6.51 -3.35 21.98
N SER A 502 -5.20 -3.30 21.76
CA SER A 502 -4.32 -2.30 22.39
C SER A 502 -4.38 -0.94 21.71
N SER A 503 -4.56 -0.92 20.38
CA SER A 503 -4.44 0.31 19.59
C SER A 503 -5.76 1.03 19.35
N PHE A 504 -6.91 0.32 19.31
CA PHE A 504 -8.18 0.92 18.88
C PHE A 504 -9.33 0.72 19.85
N VAL A 505 -9.20 -0.14 20.87
CA VAL A 505 -10.24 -0.33 21.88
C VAL A 505 -9.93 0.56 23.08
N SER A 506 -10.86 1.45 23.41
CA SER A 506 -10.79 2.24 24.63
C SER A 506 -11.06 1.38 25.86
N LYS A 507 -10.08 1.30 26.77
CA LYS A 507 -10.19 0.58 28.04
C LYS A 507 -10.75 1.50 29.15
N PRO A 508 -11.44 0.97 30.17
CA PRO A 508 -11.68 1.71 31.39
C PRO A 508 -10.33 2.09 32.00
N ILE A 509 -10.18 3.36 32.40
CA ILE A 509 -9.02 3.79 33.21
C ILE A 509 -9.10 2.96 34.49
N ALA A 510 -8.12 2.08 34.71
CA ALA A 510 -7.99 1.41 35.99
C ALA A 510 -7.66 2.49 37.02
N SER A 511 -8.63 2.83 37.87
CA SER A 511 -8.34 3.50 39.13
C SER A 511 -7.45 2.58 39.95
N SER A 512 -6.15 2.74 39.85
CA SER A 512 -5.20 2.14 40.78
C SER A 512 -5.44 2.80 42.14
N ASN A 513 -6.09 2.07 43.03
CA ASN A 513 -6.08 2.18 44.49
C ASN A 513 -6.00 3.61 45.08
N GLY A 514 -7.19 4.12 45.46
CA GLY A 514 -7.41 4.42 46.87
C GLY A 514 -6.62 5.57 47.51
N HIS A 515 -6.54 6.73 46.86
CA HIS A 515 -6.66 8.00 47.57
C HIS A 515 -7.57 8.93 46.78
N THR A 516 -8.77 9.12 47.30
CA THR A 516 -9.73 10.11 46.83
C THR A 516 -9.16 11.51 47.07
N LEU A 517 -8.43 12.07 46.11
CA LEU A 517 -8.29 13.52 46.04
C LEU A 517 -9.48 14.06 45.26
N SER A 518 -10.56 14.25 46.01
CA SER A 518 -11.61 15.20 45.67
C SER A 518 -10.95 16.58 45.58
N MET A 519 -10.70 17.08 44.38
CA MET A 519 -10.54 18.53 44.18
C MET A 519 -11.94 19.14 44.21
N ASN A 520 -12.46 19.29 45.42
CA ASN A 520 -13.51 20.27 45.67
C ASN A 520 -12.91 21.65 45.48
N THR A 521 -13.58 22.42 44.63
CA THR A 521 -13.53 23.87 44.54
C THR A 521 -13.69 24.46 45.94
N LEU A 522 -12.58 24.84 46.58
CA LEU A 522 -12.59 25.69 47.76
C LEU A 522 -12.14 27.08 47.32
N ASN A 523 -13.12 27.97 47.23
CA ASN A 523 -12.91 29.40 47.33
C ASN A 523 -12.17 29.69 48.65
N LEU A 524 -10.93 30.12 48.55
CA LEU A 524 -10.26 30.86 49.60
C LEU A 524 -9.83 32.20 49.01
N VAL A 525 -10.46 33.24 49.55
CA VAL A 525 -10.11 34.64 49.36
C VAL A 525 -8.80 34.93 50.09
N ASP A 526 -7.97 35.75 49.44
CA ASP A 526 -6.79 36.48 49.90
C ASP A 526 -5.63 35.71 50.57
N ASN A 527 -4.54 35.58 49.81
CA ASN A 527 -3.38 36.42 50.09
C ASN A 527 -2.47 36.53 48.85
N GLN A 528 -2.18 37.78 48.47
CA GLN A 528 -1.21 38.16 47.45
C GLN A 528 0.11 37.45 47.70
N SER A 529 0.38 36.41 46.91
CA SER A 529 1.68 35.77 46.81
C SER A 529 1.97 35.64 45.31
N GLN A 530 3.02 36.34 44.90
CA GLN A 530 3.49 36.46 43.53
C GLN A 530 3.48 35.09 42.83
N GLN A 531 2.69 34.95 41.76
CA GLN A 531 2.84 33.84 40.83
C GLN A 531 4.24 33.92 40.24
N VAL A 532 5.14 33.06 40.71
CA VAL A 532 6.40 32.79 40.02
C VAL A 532 6.02 32.09 38.72
N VAL A 533 5.94 32.86 37.64
CA VAL A 533 5.87 32.31 36.28
C VAL A 533 7.15 31.49 36.10
N PRO A 534 7.07 30.20 35.75
CA PRO A 534 8.27 29.43 35.51
C PRO A 534 9.04 30.06 34.35
N ASP A 535 10.31 30.41 34.60
CA ASP A 535 11.21 31.11 33.69
C ASP A 535 11.64 30.16 32.57
N VAL A 536 10.90 30.17 31.46
CA VAL A 536 11.20 29.34 30.28
C VAL A 536 12.34 29.97 29.51
N ARG A 537 13.39 29.21 29.21
CA ARG A 537 14.59 29.69 28.52
C ARG A 537 14.96 28.86 27.30
N LEU A 538 15.57 29.52 26.33
CA LEU A 538 16.15 28.90 25.15
C LEU A 538 17.40 28.09 25.54
N LYS A 539 17.33 26.76 25.40
CA LYS A 539 18.39 25.83 25.81
C LYS A 539 19.40 25.54 24.71
N SER A 540 18.93 25.36 23.47
CA SER A 540 19.82 25.10 22.32
C SER A 540 19.19 25.50 21.00
N ILE A 541 20.05 25.97 20.09
CA ILE A 541 19.73 26.30 18.69
C ILE A 541 20.45 25.29 17.79
N ILE A 542 19.75 24.69 16.83
CA ILE A 542 20.29 23.66 15.93
C ILE A 542 19.92 23.96 14.49
N ILE A 543 20.93 23.88 13.63
CA ILE A 543 20.81 24.19 12.21
C ILE A 543 21.04 22.91 11.42
N TYR A 544 20.19 22.66 10.43
CA TYR A 544 20.29 21.54 9.49
C TYR A 544 20.43 22.07 8.06
N PRO A 545 21.64 22.46 7.62
CA PRO A 545 21.88 22.96 6.28
C PRO A 545 21.31 22.05 5.19
N VAL A 546 21.73 20.78 5.23
CA VAL A 546 21.30 19.78 4.24
C VAL A 546 20.15 18.95 4.82
N LYS A 547 19.03 18.90 4.08
CA LYS A 547 17.87 18.10 4.43
C LYS A 547 18.30 16.65 4.67
N SER A 548 17.83 16.06 5.77
CA SER A 548 18.15 14.68 6.18
C SER A 548 19.58 14.43 6.69
N CYS A 549 20.49 15.39 6.66
CA CYS A 549 21.83 15.25 7.27
C CYS A 549 21.83 15.60 8.76
N GLN A 550 22.92 15.31 9.47
CA GLN A 550 23.09 15.70 10.87
C GLN A 550 23.25 17.22 10.97
N GLY A 551 22.55 17.83 11.95
CA GLY A 551 22.67 19.25 12.25
C GLY A 551 23.77 19.53 13.26
N PHE A 552 24.07 20.82 13.47
CA PHE A 552 25.05 21.29 14.44
C PHE A 552 24.42 22.33 15.38
N SER A 553 24.85 22.32 16.64
CA SER A 553 24.37 23.25 17.67
C SER A 553 25.23 24.50 17.73
N VAL A 554 24.60 25.64 18.04
CA VAL A 554 25.26 26.94 18.14
C VAL A 554 24.81 27.71 19.38
N GLN A 555 25.63 28.65 19.82
CA GLN A 555 25.30 29.56 20.92
C GLN A 555 24.46 30.75 20.46
N SER A 556 24.70 31.24 19.24
CA SER A 556 23.90 32.28 18.60
C SER A 556 23.82 32.04 17.09
N TRP A 557 22.72 32.47 16.47
CA TRP A 557 22.53 32.35 15.00
C TRP A 557 21.60 33.44 14.45
N PRO A 558 21.87 33.96 13.23
CA PRO A 558 20.99 34.94 12.61
C PRO A 558 19.70 34.31 12.07
N LEU A 559 18.63 35.09 12.14
CA LEU A 559 17.35 34.81 11.49
C LEU A 559 17.31 35.46 10.10
N ALA A 560 16.67 34.77 9.17
CA ALA A 560 16.34 35.23 7.84
C ALA A 560 14.82 35.07 7.62
N ALA A 561 14.31 35.57 6.50
CA ALA A 561 12.87 35.52 6.22
C ALA A 561 12.26 34.09 6.11
N GLY A 562 13.11 33.04 6.11
CA GLY A 562 12.70 31.63 6.15
C GLY A 562 12.93 30.92 7.50
N GLY A 563 13.29 31.65 8.56
CA GLY A 563 13.66 31.08 9.87
C GLY A 563 15.15 31.24 10.16
N LEU A 564 15.82 30.18 10.64
CA LEU A 564 17.28 30.21 10.86
C LEU A 564 18.02 30.29 9.52
N LYS A 565 18.97 31.23 9.39
CA LYS A 565 19.72 31.44 8.14
C LYS A 565 20.41 30.13 7.70
N TYR A 566 20.29 29.78 6.43
CA TYR A 566 20.81 28.55 5.82
C TYR A 566 20.22 27.22 6.33
N ASP A 567 19.11 27.22 7.09
CA ASP A 567 18.44 25.98 7.48
C ASP A 567 17.67 25.37 6.30
N ARG A 568 17.95 24.10 6.00
CA ARG A 568 17.32 23.27 4.96
C ARG A 568 17.31 23.91 3.56
N GLU A 569 18.38 24.63 3.21
CA GLU A 569 18.56 25.18 1.85
C GLU A 569 19.02 24.14 0.83
N TRP A 570 19.59 23.02 1.27
CA TRP A 570 20.11 21.97 0.39
C TRP A 570 19.38 20.63 0.55
N LEU A 571 19.34 19.83 -0.52
CA LEU A 571 18.89 18.43 -0.49
C LEU A 571 19.66 17.57 -1.50
N LEU A 572 19.40 16.26 -1.44
CA LEU A 572 19.95 15.27 -2.37
C LEU A 572 18.82 14.61 -3.17
N GLN A 573 19.03 14.44 -4.47
CA GLN A 573 18.15 13.73 -5.39
C GLN A 573 18.87 12.51 -5.96
N GLY A 574 18.17 11.37 -6.04
CA GLY A 574 18.71 10.15 -6.65
C GLY A 574 18.56 10.14 -8.17
N SER A 575 19.19 9.17 -8.83
CA SER A 575 19.20 9.05 -10.30
C SER A 575 17.82 8.89 -10.94
N GLY A 576 16.81 8.42 -10.19
CA GLY A 576 15.43 8.28 -10.66
C GLY A 576 14.59 9.54 -10.48
N GLY A 577 15.20 10.67 -10.09
CA GLY A 577 14.52 11.94 -9.83
C GLY A 577 13.91 12.04 -8.43
N GLU A 578 13.99 11.00 -7.60
CA GLU A 578 13.41 10.99 -6.27
C GLU A 578 14.27 11.72 -5.23
N ILE A 579 13.64 12.47 -4.32
CA ILE A 579 14.34 13.08 -3.18
C ILE A 579 14.79 12.00 -2.19
N LEU A 580 16.06 12.06 -1.81
CA LEU A 580 16.67 11.20 -0.81
C LEU A 580 16.37 11.73 0.59
N THR A 581 15.87 10.86 1.45
CA THR A 581 15.51 11.20 2.84
C THR A 581 16.05 10.14 3.79
N GLN A 582 16.17 10.44 5.09
CA GLN A 582 16.63 9.45 6.09
C GLN A 582 15.79 8.17 6.11
N LYS A 583 14.53 8.20 5.63
CA LYS A 583 13.69 7.00 5.52
C LYS A 583 14.17 6.06 4.42
N LYS A 584 14.67 6.62 3.31
CA LYS A 584 15.14 5.87 2.13
C LYS A 584 16.62 5.54 2.23
N VAL A 585 17.41 6.47 2.76
CA VAL A 585 18.87 6.40 2.89
C VAL A 585 19.25 6.83 4.32
N PRO A 586 19.16 5.91 5.30
CA PRO A 586 19.43 6.24 6.70
C PRO A 586 20.87 6.71 6.96
N GLU A 587 21.81 6.38 6.09
CA GLU A 587 23.22 6.81 6.10
C GLU A 587 23.36 8.34 6.09
N LEU A 588 22.39 9.07 5.53
CA LEU A 588 22.35 10.53 5.58
C LEU A 588 22.44 11.07 7.01
N ALA A 589 21.91 10.35 7.99
CA ALA A 589 22.00 10.73 9.40
C ALA A 589 23.44 10.74 9.95
N SER A 590 24.40 10.11 9.27
CA SER A 590 25.82 10.08 9.65
C SER A 590 26.64 11.22 9.04
N ILE A 591 26.10 11.92 8.04
CA ILE A 591 26.79 13.04 7.39
C ILE A 591 26.66 14.28 8.26
N ARG A 592 27.80 14.80 8.73
CA ARG A 592 27.89 16.01 9.53
C ARG A 592 28.00 17.22 8.61
N THR A 593 27.27 18.27 8.97
CA THR A 593 27.29 19.54 8.25
C THR A 593 27.58 20.67 9.23
N LEU A 594 28.38 21.65 8.80
CA LEU A 594 28.73 22.83 9.58
C LEU A 594 28.84 24.03 8.65
N ILE A 595 28.13 25.11 8.97
CA ILE A 595 28.29 26.39 8.27
C ILE A 595 29.21 27.29 9.08
N ASN A 596 30.23 27.83 8.42
CA ASN A 596 31.02 28.92 8.95
C ASN A 596 30.61 30.22 8.23
N LEU A 597 29.97 31.13 8.97
CA LEU A 597 29.47 32.41 8.44
C LEU A 597 30.60 33.36 8.07
N GLU A 598 31.70 33.38 8.81
CA GLU A 598 32.86 34.24 8.57
C GLU A 598 33.60 33.85 7.29
N LEU A 599 33.76 32.55 7.06
CA LEU A 599 34.40 32.01 5.85
C LEU A 599 33.46 31.91 4.65
N GLY A 600 32.14 32.07 4.86
CA GLY A 600 31.13 31.89 3.83
C GLY A 600 31.11 30.48 3.23
N LYS A 601 31.32 29.44 4.04
CA LYS A 601 31.47 28.04 3.58
C LYS A 601 30.62 27.04 4.36
N LEU A 602 30.11 26.04 3.64
CA LEU A 602 29.53 24.81 4.18
C LEU A 602 30.58 23.70 4.16
N PHE A 603 30.86 23.15 5.35
CA PHE A 603 31.72 21.98 5.54
C PHE A 603 30.86 20.73 5.70
N VAL A 604 31.24 19.66 5.01
CA VAL A 604 30.54 18.37 5.05
C VAL A 604 31.54 17.24 5.34
N GLU A 605 31.20 16.38 6.29
CA GLU A 605 32.03 15.26 6.72
C GLU A 605 31.19 13.98 6.82
N SER A 606 31.78 12.83 6.48
CA SER A 606 31.12 11.52 6.58
C SER A 606 32.09 10.49 7.18
N PRO A 607 31.65 9.60 8.08
CA PRO A 607 32.50 8.51 8.59
C PRO A 607 33.04 7.58 7.50
N LYS A 608 32.40 7.53 6.33
CA LYS A 608 32.82 6.69 5.18
C LYS A 608 33.85 7.38 4.28
N ARG A 609 34.11 8.68 4.46
CA ARG A 609 35.05 9.49 3.65
C ARG A 609 36.12 10.07 4.57
N LYS A 610 37.38 10.03 4.13
CA LYS A 610 38.49 10.62 4.91
C LYS A 610 38.65 12.11 4.62
N ASP A 611 38.33 12.52 3.41
CA ASP A 611 38.40 13.89 2.93
C ASP A 611 37.13 14.67 3.28
N LYS A 612 37.32 15.92 3.72
CA LYS A 612 36.24 16.85 4.06
C LYS A 612 35.85 17.65 2.84
N LEU A 613 34.55 17.77 2.57
CA LEU A 613 34.04 18.57 1.47
C LEU A 613 33.80 20.01 1.94
N GLN A 614 34.22 20.96 1.12
CA GLN A 614 34.00 22.40 1.34
C GLN A 614 33.23 22.98 0.17
N ILE A 615 32.10 23.63 0.46
CA ILE A 615 31.22 24.22 -0.55
C ILE A 615 31.11 25.72 -0.23
N SER A 616 31.40 26.58 -1.21
CA SER A 616 31.21 28.02 -1.06
C SER A 616 29.72 28.35 -1.00
N LEU A 617 29.33 29.24 -0.07
CA LEU A 617 27.94 29.71 0.03
C LEU A 617 27.62 30.77 -1.03
N LEU A 618 28.64 31.38 -1.62
CA LEU A 618 28.55 32.54 -2.52
C LEU A 618 28.86 32.19 -3.99
N GLU A 619 29.54 31.07 -4.29
CA GLU A 619 29.96 30.70 -5.66
C GLU A 619 29.95 29.18 -5.94
N ASN A 620 29.93 28.84 -7.24
CA ASN A 620 29.84 27.52 -7.89
C ASN A 620 28.45 26.89 -7.97
N LEU A 621 27.55 27.59 -8.64
CA LEU A 621 26.32 27.02 -9.18
C LEU A 621 26.55 26.79 -10.67
N THR A 622 26.36 25.57 -11.15
CA THR A 622 26.19 25.40 -12.59
C THR A 622 24.89 26.14 -12.95
N HIS A 623 24.89 27.02 -13.96
CA HIS A 623 23.71 27.80 -14.38
C HIS A 623 22.54 26.95 -14.92
N LEU A 624 22.49 25.65 -14.59
CA LEU A 624 21.39 24.74 -14.86
C LEU A 624 20.37 24.89 -13.72
N THR A 625 19.40 25.77 -13.91
CA THR A 625 18.19 25.81 -13.10
C THR A 625 17.27 24.68 -13.51
N ALA A 626 16.81 23.89 -12.54
CA ALA A 626 15.85 22.82 -12.74
C ALA A 626 14.64 23.02 -11.82
N GLU A 627 13.47 22.52 -12.20
CA GLU A 627 12.32 22.44 -11.29
C GLU A 627 12.27 21.06 -10.64
N VAL A 628 12.15 21.02 -9.31
CA VAL A 628 11.96 19.79 -8.54
C VAL A 628 10.67 19.87 -7.74
N ASP A 629 9.84 18.85 -7.86
CA ASP A 629 8.67 18.66 -7.00
C ASP A 629 9.08 17.98 -5.69
N VAL A 630 8.91 18.71 -4.59
CA VAL A 630 9.08 18.18 -3.23
C VAL A 630 7.72 18.23 -2.53
N TYR A 631 7.06 17.06 -2.44
CA TYR A 631 5.77 16.88 -1.75
C TYR A 631 4.60 17.72 -2.31
N GLY A 632 4.58 17.98 -3.61
CA GLY A 632 3.56 18.77 -4.31
C GLY A 632 3.87 20.26 -4.38
N GLN A 633 5.06 20.68 -3.94
CA GLN A 633 5.58 22.04 -4.09
C GLN A 633 6.73 22.02 -5.10
N ARG A 634 6.72 22.94 -6.07
CA ARG A 634 7.78 23.08 -7.06
C ARG A 634 8.82 24.08 -6.58
N TYR A 635 10.08 23.67 -6.63
CA TYR A 635 11.22 24.51 -6.27
C TYR A 635 12.13 24.66 -7.48
N GLU A 636 12.57 25.88 -7.74
CA GLU A 636 13.69 26.14 -8.64
C GLU A 636 14.98 25.84 -7.87
N VAL A 637 15.76 24.90 -8.40
CA VAL A 637 16.96 24.40 -7.75
C VAL A 637 18.18 24.57 -8.64
N GLU A 638 19.30 24.78 -8.00
CA GLU A 638 20.61 24.91 -8.62
C GLU A 638 21.47 23.73 -8.20
N SER A 639 22.18 23.15 -9.18
CA SER A 639 23.00 21.96 -8.97
C SER A 639 24.49 22.28 -8.89
N TYR A 640 25.20 21.49 -8.10
CA TYR A 640 26.64 21.59 -7.93
C TYR A 640 27.38 20.68 -8.93
N ASP A 641 28.70 20.92 -9.03
CA ASP A 641 29.58 20.17 -9.92
C ASP A 641 29.64 18.66 -9.61
N GLU A 642 30.21 17.89 -10.56
CA GLU A 642 30.35 16.44 -10.39
C GLU A 642 31.21 16.05 -9.19
N ASN A 643 32.13 16.89 -8.74
CA ASN A 643 32.97 16.60 -7.58
C ASN A 643 32.14 16.53 -6.29
N VAL A 644 31.27 17.52 -6.07
CA VAL A 644 30.33 17.53 -4.94
C VAL A 644 29.36 16.34 -5.03
N ASN A 645 28.81 16.08 -6.21
CA ASN A 645 27.86 14.98 -6.43
C ASN A 645 28.51 13.61 -6.18
N THR A 646 29.77 13.42 -6.63
CA THR A 646 30.55 12.20 -6.42
C THR A 646 30.85 11.98 -4.94
N TRP A 647 31.25 13.04 -4.22
CA TRP A 647 31.52 12.95 -2.79
C TRP A 647 30.29 12.45 -2.01
N PHE A 648 29.11 13.03 -2.27
CA PHE A 648 27.88 12.56 -1.62
C PHE A 648 27.49 11.15 -2.07
N SER A 649 27.65 10.84 -3.35
CA SER A 649 27.31 9.53 -3.91
C SER A 649 28.10 8.40 -3.24
N GLU A 650 29.40 8.61 -3.03
CA GLU A 650 30.26 7.67 -2.33
C GLU A 650 29.98 7.64 -0.81
N ALA A 651 29.72 8.79 -0.20
CA ALA A 651 29.39 8.87 1.22
C ALA A 651 28.12 8.07 1.59
N ILE A 652 27.15 7.97 0.67
CA ILE A 652 25.92 7.20 0.88
C ILE A 652 25.90 5.84 0.18
N GLY A 653 26.84 5.56 -0.73
CA GLY A 653 26.90 4.33 -1.53
C GLY A 653 25.82 4.26 -2.63
N ARG A 654 25.34 5.40 -3.12
CA ARG A 654 24.29 5.51 -4.14
C ARG A 654 24.47 6.81 -4.92
N HIS A 655 24.36 6.76 -6.25
CA HIS A 655 24.41 7.96 -7.09
C HIS A 655 23.35 8.99 -6.69
N CYS A 656 23.79 10.24 -6.51
CA CYS A 656 22.93 11.37 -6.15
C CYS A 656 23.48 12.72 -6.64
N THR A 657 22.57 13.67 -6.80
CA THR A 657 22.86 15.06 -7.14
C THR A 657 22.54 15.96 -5.94
N PHE A 658 23.50 16.83 -5.58
CA PHE A 658 23.37 17.83 -4.53
C PHE A 658 22.81 19.12 -5.10
N MET A 659 21.75 19.62 -4.48
CA MET A 659 20.97 20.75 -5.01
C MET A 659 20.65 21.76 -3.91
N ARG A 660 20.61 23.05 -4.28
CA ARG A 660 20.22 24.18 -3.43
C ARG A 660 18.99 24.88 -3.97
N CYS A 661 18.13 25.38 -3.10
CA CYS A 661 16.99 26.22 -3.48
C CYS A 661 17.46 27.61 -3.96
N SER A 662 17.07 28.05 -5.16
CA SER A 662 17.45 29.37 -5.68
C SER A 662 16.67 30.48 -4.99
N SER A 663 17.38 31.52 -4.53
CA SER A 663 16.77 32.65 -3.81
C SER A 663 16.06 33.67 -4.72
N SER A 664 16.20 33.56 -6.04
CA SER A 664 16.07 34.68 -6.97
C SER A 664 14.68 34.89 -7.61
N LYS A 665 13.79 33.89 -7.71
CA LYS A 665 12.39 34.08 -8.15
C LYS A 665 11.44 33.15 -7.39
N LYS A 666 10.80 33.69 -6.35
CA LYS A 666 9.84 32.93 -5.53
C LYS A 666 8.46 33.02 -6.17
N SER A 667 7.98 31.93 -6.77
CA SER A 667 6.61 31.83 -7.26
C SER A 667 5.64 32.05 -6.09
N LEU A 668 4.93 33.18 -6.10
CA LEU A 668 3.63 33.26 -5.44
C LEU A 668 2.76 32.21 -6.12
N CYS A 669 2.35 31.19 -5.38
CA CYS A 669 1.29 30.30 -5.82
C CYS A 669 -0.03 31.10 -5.84
N THR A 670 -0.32 31.80 -6.94
CA THR A 670 -1.70 32.17 -7.29
C THR A 670 -2.38 30.93 -7.83
N SER A 671 -2.74 30.02 -6.92
CA SER A 671 -3.73 29.01 -7.22
C SER A 671 -4.60 28.81 -5.99
N THR A 672 -5.81 29.35 -6.04
CA THR A 672 -6.99 28.65 -5.52
C THR A 672 -7.08 27.29 -6.25
N GLY A 673 -6.24 26.35 -5.86
CA GLY A 673 -6.31 24.95 -6.29
C GLY A 673 -7.24 24.23 -5.34
N GLN A 674 -8.22 23.50 -5.90
CA GLN A 674 -9.27 22.74 -5.22
C GLN A 674 -8.78 21.55 -4.37
N ASN A 675 -7.57 21.61 -3.81
CA ASN A 675 -6.99 20.54 -3.01
C ASN A 675 -6.85 21.02 -1.57
N GLY A 676 -7.72 20.51 -0.68
CA GLY A 676 -7.72 20.76 0.77
C GLY A 676 -6.50 20.24 1.54
N ARG A 677 -5.31 20.26 0.96
CA ARG A 677 -4.04 20.14 1.70
C ARG A 677 -3.67 21.53 2.21
N LEU A 678 -3.90 21.79 3.49
CA LEU A 678 -3.31 22.93 4.17
C LEU A 678 -1.79 22.72 4.24
N CYS A 679 -1.04 23.19 3.24
CA CYS A 679 0.16 23.93 3.59
C CYS A 679 -0.36 25.12 4.41
N ARG A 680 -0.10 25.11 5.71
CA ARG A 680 -0.71 26.05 6.65
C ARG A 680 -0.27 27.51 6.43
N ASP A 681 0.53 27.78 5.40
CA ASP A 681 0.89 29.11 4.99
C ASP A 681 1.16 29.18 3.47
N THR A 682 0.41 30.02 2.76
CA THR A 682 0.66 30.45 1.38
C THR A 682 1.43 31.76 1.32
N ARG A 683 1.91 32.28 2.47
CA ARG A 683 2.54 33.62 2.60
C ARG A 683 3.97 33.62 3.14
N SER A 684 4.50 32.54 3.71
CA SER A 684 5.90 32.50 4.19
C SER A 684 6.90 31.97 3.15
N LYS A 685 8.09 32.56 3.14
CA LYS A 685 9.22 32.22 2.27
C LYS A 685 9.89 30.92 2.76
N LEU A 686 9.40 29.74 2.36
CA LEU A 686 9.90 28.45 2.86
C LEU A 686 11.07 27.88 2.02
N SER A 687 12.10 27.32 2.69
CA SER A 687 13.14 26.45 2.09
C SER A 687 12.63 25.00 1.99
N PHE A 688 13.50 23.97 1.89
CA PHE A 688 13.08 22.55 1.84
C PHE A 688 12.60 22.00 3.20
N VAL A 689 11.76 22.75 3.91
CA VAL A 689 11.08 22.34 5.14
C VAL A 689 9.91 21.38 4.84
N ASN A 690 9.49 20.57 5.82
CA ASN A 690 8.41 19.59 5.63
C ASN A 690 7.03 20.13 6.00
N GLU A 691 6.87 20.72 7.19
CA GLU A 691 5.57 21.16 7.73
C GLU A 691 5.58 22.59 8.32
N GLY A 692 6.75 23.14 8.68
CA GLY A 692 6.93 24.51 9.20
C GLY A 692 8.40 24.94 9.22
N GLN A 693 8.67 26.24 9.38
CA GLN A 693 10.02 26.81 9.31
C GLN A 693 10.94 26.24 10.39
N LEU A 694 10.46 26.27 11.63
CA LEU A 694 11.23 25.83 12.80
C LEU A 694 10.43 24.81 13.58
N LEU A 695 11.14 23.89 14.22
CA LEU A 695 10.57 22.97 15.18
C LEU A 695 11.07 23.29 16.58
N LEU A 696 10.14 23.54 17.50
CA LEU A 696 10.41 23.71 18.93
C LEU A 696 9.99 22.46 19.70
N ILE A 697 10.84 22.03 20.65
CA ILE A 697 10.50 21.00 21.65
C ILE A 697 10.96 21.43 23.05
N SER A 698 10.27 20.97 24.10
CA SER A 698 10.73 21.12 25.49
C SER A 698 11.58 19.93 25.95
N GLU A 699 12.63 20.21 26.72
CA GLU A 699 13.44 19.19 27.41
C GLU A 699 12.58 18.36 28.38
N GLU A 700 11.61 18.99 29.05
CA GLU A 700 10.67 18.32 29.95
C GLU A 700 9.72 17.37 29.22
N SER A 701 9.27 17.71 28.01
CA SER A 701 8.53 16.80 27.13
C SER A 701 9.35 15.56 26.75
N VAL A 702 10.66 15.71 26.51
CA VAL A 702 11.57 14.60 26.23
C VAL A 702 11.80 13.76 27.50
N SER A 703 11.91 14.40 28.67
CA SER A 703 12.07 13.72 29.97
C SER A 703 10.84 12.88 30.35
N ASP A 704 9.63 13.40 30.15
CA ASP A 704 8.40 12.62 30.36
C ASP A 704 8.33 11.42 29.40
N LEU A 705 8.69 11.60 28.13
CA LEU A 705 8.77 10.48 27.17
C LEU A 705 9.78 9.42 27.64
N ASN A 706 10.97 9.80 28.08
CA ASN A 706 11.97 8.88 28.61
C ASN A 706 11.49 8.14 29.86
N SER A 707 10.74 8.81 30.73
CA SER A 707 10.14 8.21 31.92
C SER A 707 9.10 7.13 31.56
N ARG A 708 8.30 7.38 30.51
CA ARG A 708 7.34 6.40 29.97
C ARG A 708 8.02 5.22 29.29
N LEU A 709 9.07 5.49 28.50
CA LEU A 709 9.90 4.45 27.89
C LEU A 709 10.52 3.52 28.94
N SER A 710 10.95 4.08 30.07
CA SER A 710 11.50 3.32 31.19
C SER A 710 10.44 2.47 31.90
N SER A 711 9.22 2.98 32.03
CA SER A 711 8.11 2.32 32.74
C SER A 711 7.40 1.23 31.92
N SER A 712 7.46 1.29 30.59
CA SER A 712 6.81 0.30 29.71
C SER A 712 7.60 -1.01 29.55
N ASN A 713 8.79 -1.12 30.15
CA ASN A 713 9.75 -2.22 29.94
C ASN A 713 9.55 -3.43 30.87
N GLY A 714 8.34 -3.99 30.89
CA GLY A 714 8.16 -5.37 31.36
C GLY A 714 8.80 -6.34 30.35
N ASN A 715 9.82 -7.09 30.77
CA ASN A 715 10.56 -8.15 30.04
C ASN A 715 11.82 -7.72 29.26
N GLY A 716 12.93 -7.51 29.98
CA GLY A 716 14.29 -7.84 29.54
C GLY A 716 14.88 -7.17 28.29
N LYS A 717 14.26 -6.11 27.75
CA LYS A 717 14.77 -5.38 26.58
C LYS A 717 15.60 -4.15 26.97
N GLN A 718 16.58 -3.85 26.13
CA GLN A 718 17.60 -2.81 26.29
C GLN A 718 16.98 -1.42 26.54
N HIS A 719 17.50 -0.69 27.53
CA HIS A 719 17.02 0.65 27.91
C HIS A 719 17.24 1.66 26.78
N VAL A 720 16.16 2.15 26.15
CA VAL A 720 16.24 3.16 25.08
C VAL A 720 16.11 4.55 25.70
N LEU A 721 17.23 5.27 25.81
CA LEU A 721 17.24 6.68 26.19
C LEU A 721 17.15 7.54 24.93
N VAL A 722 16.17 8.44 24.87
CA VAL A 722 15.91 9.31 23.73
C VAL A 722 16.44 10.71 24.03
N ASP A 723 17.33 11.19 23.17
CA ASP A 723 17.78 12.57 23.18
C ASP A 723 16.83 13.48 22.36
N ALA A 724 16.78 14.76 22.71
CA ALA A 724 16.06 15.82 22.00
C ALA A 724 16.38 15.83 20.49
N MET A 725 17.64 15.60 20.11
CA MET A 725 18.06 15.62 18.69
C MET A 725 17.43 14.51 17.85
N ARG A 726 16.89 13.47 18.49
CA ARG A 726 16.09 12.40 17.84
C ARG A 726 14.89 12.96 17.07
N PHE A 727 14.32 14.08 17.54
CA PHE A 727 13.18 14.76 16.92
C PHE A 727 13.59 15.81 15.89
N ARG A 728 14.89 16.03 15.73
CA ARG A 728 15.50 17.05 14.87
C ARG A 728 14.92 18.47 15.11
N PRO A 729 14.85 18.95 16.37
CA PRO A 729 14.39 20.30 16.67
C PRO A 729 15.36 21.33 16.14
N ASN A 730 14.84 22.51 15.79
CA ASN A 730 15.65 23.71 15.56
C ASN A 730 15.85 24.47 16.87
N ILE A 731 14.86 24.43 17.76
CA ILE A 731 14.85 25.13 19.05
C ILE A 731 14.51 24.11 20.15
N VAL A 732 15.32 24.07 21.21
CA VAL A 732 14.99 23.36 22.44
C VAL A 732 14.90 24.37 23.57
N ILE A 733 13.88 24.22 24.41
CA ILE A 733 13.64 25.07 25.58
C ILE A 733 13.70 24.23 26.87
N SER A 734 13.92 24.92 27.99
CA SER A 734 13.86 24.36 29.34
C SER A 734 13.12 25.32 30.29
N GLY A 735 12.68 24.84 31.44
CA GLY A 735 11.91 25.59 32.43
C GLY A 735 10.39 25.50 32.25
N SER A 736 9.90 24.64 31.36
CA SER A 736 8.45 24.47 31.12
C SER A 736 7.89 23.22 31.81
N THR A 737 6.58 23.07 31.88
CA THR A 737 5.96 21.77 32.18
C THR A 737 5.88 20.92 30.92
N PRO A 738 5.98 19.57 31.00
CA PRO A 738 5.89 18.70 29.82
C PRO A 738 4.67 19.01 28.96
N TYR A 739 4.88 19.14 27.65
CA TYR A 739 3.88 19.41 26.59
C TYR A 739 3.15 20.75 26.69
N ARG A 740 3.59 21.69 27.55
CA ARG A 740 2.96 23.02 27.62
C ARG A 740 3.07 23.77 26.30
N GLU A 741 4.11 23.48 25.51
CA GLU A 741 4.35 24.08 24.21
C GLU A 741 3.19 23.87 23.22
N ASP A 742 2.39 22.81 23.37
CA ASP A 742 1.25 22.52 22.49
C ASP A 742 0.20 23.62 22.46
N ASN A 743 0.06 24.36 23.57
CA ASN A 743 -0.97 25.38 23.75
C ASN A 743 -0.49 26.79 23.40
N TRP A 744 0.76 26.95 22.98
CA TRP A 744 1.30 28.25 22.63
C TRP A 744 0.79 28.68 21.27
N LYS A 745 0.29 29.92 21.17
CA LYS A 745 -0.13 30.52 19.91
C LYS A 745 0.90 31.49 19.37
N ARG A 746 1.41 32.36 20.22
CA ARG A 746 2.52 33.28 19.92
C ARG A 746 3.56 33.19 21.01
N LEU A 747 4.83 33.32 20.63
CA LEU A 747 5.94 33.44 21.56
C LEU A 747 6.95 34.46 21.04
N HIS A 748 7.73 35.03 21.94
CA HIS A 748 8.93 35.76 21.58
C HIS A 748 10.14 35.24 22.36
N ILE A 749 11.29 35.25 21.69
CA ILE A 749 12.58 34.83 22.23
C ILE A 749 13.55 35.99 21.99
N GLY A 750 13.90 36.72 23.06
CA GLY A 750 14.50 38.05 22.90
C GLY A 750 13.60 38.95 22.04
N ASP A 751 14.16 39.60 21.03
CA ASP A 751 13.45 40.50 20.12
C ASP A 751 12.77 39.80 18.92
N ALA A 752 12.84 38.47 18.84
CA ALA A 752 12.29 37.69 17.74
C ALA A 752 10.89 37.13 18.08
N TYR A 753 9.91 37.42 17.22
CA TYR A 753 8.53 36.97 17.38
C TYR A 753 8.23 35.75 16.51
N PHE A 754 7.48 34.80 17.06
CA PHE A 754 7.09 33.57 16.38
C PHE A 754 5.61 33.27 16.62
N THR A 755 4.94 32.78 15.57
CA THR A 755 3.61 32.19 15.66
C THR A 755 3.70 30.68 15.58
N SER A 756 2.98 30.00 16.49
CA SER A 756 2.84 28.55 16.50
C SER A 756 1.82 28.10 15.46
N MET A 757 2.26 27.20 14.59
CA MET A 757 1.45 26.55 13.57
C MET A 757 0.79 25.27 14.09
N GLY A 758 0.93 24.96 15.39
CA GLY A 758 0.41 23.77 16.06
C GLY A 758 1.40 22.58 16.10
N GLY A 759 0.91 21.45 16.63
CA GLY A 759 1.72 20.26 16.88
C GLY A 759 2.33 19.63 15.62
N CYS A 760 3.60 19.21 15.72
CA CYS A 760 4.33 18.55 14.65
C CYS A 760 4.02 17.04 14.62
N ASN A 761 3.59 16.53 13.47
CA ASN A 761 3.30 15.11 13.31
C ASN A 761 4.58 14.30 13.11
N ARG A 762 4.75 13.23 13.90
CA ARG A 762 5.94 12.38 13.87
C ARG A 762 5.73 11.11 13.08
N CYS A 763 6.81 10.70 12.43
CA CYS A 763 6.86 9.50 11.59
C CYS A 763 8.04 8.62 11.98
N GLN A 764 8.12 7.42 11.37
CA GLN A 764 9.12 6.39 11.70
C GLN A 764 10.59 6.86 11.64
N MET A 765 10.88 8.02 11.08
CA MET A 765 12.22 8.62 11.07
C MET A 765 12.80 8.76 12.48
N ILE A 766 11.98 9.08 13.50
CA ILE A 766 12.48 9.22 14.89
C ILE A 766 12.92 7.89 15.52
N ASN A 767 12.60 6.75 14.89
CA ASN A 767 13.01 5.43 15.36
C ASN A 767 14.37 4.97 14.81
N LEU A 768 15.03 5.76 13.96
CA LEU A 768 16.31 5.41 13.36
C LEU A 768 17.46 5.90 14.25
N HIS A 769 18.17 5.02 14.96
CA HIS A 769 19.32 5.43 15.80
C HIS A 769 20.60 4.74 15.35
N GLN A 770 21.74 5.38 15.62
CA GLN A 770 23.05 4.85 15.27
C GLN A 770 23.65 4.18 16.48
N ASN A 771 24.15 2.96 16.28
CA ASN A 771 24.98 2.25 17.23
C ASN A 771 26.17 1.66 16.48
N ALA A 772 27.39 1.93 16.95
CA ALA A 772 28.64 1.47 16.32
C ALA A 772 28.73 1.71 14.79
N GLY A 773 28.19 2.83 14.29
CA GLY A 773 28.22 3.18 12.86
C GLY A 773 27.17 2.49 11.98
N GLN A 774 26.33 1.61 12.53
CA GLN A 774 25.18 1.02 11.84
C GLN A 774 23.87 1.69 12.27
N VAL A 775 22.95 1.88 11.32
CA VAL A 775 21.62 2.40 11.62
C VAL A 775 20.71 1.26 12.06
N ILE A 776 20.26 1.31 13.31
CA ILE A 776 19.28 0.39 13.88
C ILE A 776 17.89 1.03 13.76
N LYS A 777 16.94 0.26 13.22
CA LYS A 777 15.53 0.64 13.16
C LYS A 777 14.78 0.02 14.34
N SER A 778 14.34 0.85 15.28
CA SER A 778 13.49 0.42 16.42
C SER A 778 11.99 0.68 16.17
N LYS A 779 11.14 0.19 17.07
CA LYS A 779 9.72 0.59 17.15
C LYS A 779 9.55 1.86 18.00
N GLU A 780 10.47 2.08 18.93
CA GLU A 780 10.54 3.25 19.81
C GLU A 780 11.35 4.40 19.20
N PRO A 781 11.06 5.67 19.57
CA PRO A 781 10.05 6.10 20.54
C PRO A 781 8.65 6.35 19.97
N LEU A 782 8.44 6.18 18.66
CA LEU A 782 7.17 6.51 18.04
C LEU A 782 6.01 5.63 18.55
N ALA A 783 6.28 4.37 18.90
CA ALA A 783 5.28 3.47 19.48
C ALA A 783 4.81 3.97 20.87
N THR A 784 5.74 4.37 21.74
CA THR A 784 5.38 4.99 23.03
C THR A 784 4.62 6.30 22.84
N LEU A 785 5.06 7.19 21.94
CA LEU A 785 4.31 8.41 21.63
C LEU A 785 2.90 8.12 21.11
N ALA A 786 2.72 7.10 20.28
CA ALA A 786 1.41 6.73 19.75
C ALA A 786 0.40 6.32 20.84
N SER A 787 0.86 5.89 22.03
CA SER A 787 -0.02 5.44 23.10
C SER A 787 -0.70 6.58 23.87
N TYR A 788 -0.11 7.78 23.89
CA TYR A 788 -0.64 8.91 24.67
C TYR A 788 -0.63 10.27 23.95
N ARG A 789 0.01 10.37 22.78
CA ARG A 789 0.12 11.61 21.96
C ARG A 789 -0.54 11.49 20.59
N ARG A 790 -1.44 10.52 20.44
CA ARG A 790 -2.16 10.29 19.18
C ARG A 790 -3.46 11.10 19.16
N GLU A 791 -3.60 11.97 18.16
CA GLU A 791 -4.79 12.77 17.94
C GLU A 791 -5.20 12.73 16.46
N LYS A 792 -6.44 12.28 16.18
CA LYS A 792 -7.02 12.20 14.82
C LYS A 792 -6.07 11.62 13.75
N GLY A 793 -5.35 10.54 14.08
CA GLY A 793 -4.42 9.86 13.17
C GLY A 793 -3.02 10.46 13.04
N LYS A 794 -2.71 11.53 13.78
CA LYS A 794 -1.38 12.11 13.89
C LYS A 794 -0.77 11.77 15.25
N ILE A 795 0.54 11.54 15.29
CA ILE A 795 1.30 11.33 16.53
C ILE A 795 2.09 12.61 16.78
N LEU A 796 1.66 13.43 17.75
CA LEU A 796 2.16 14.80 17.91
C LEU A 796 3.29 14.89 18.94
N PHE A 797 4.39 15.53 18.57
CA PHE A 797 5.47 15.87 19.51
C PHE A 797 6.18 17.14 19.07
N GLY A 798 6.25 18.15 19.94
CA GLY A 798 6.76 19.48 19.62
C GLY A 798 5.80 20.32 18.76
N VAL A 799 6.13 21.60 18.62
CA VAL A 799 5.34 22.57 17.85
C VAL A 799 6.13 23.19 16.71
N LEU A 800 5.43 23.42 15.60
CA LEU A 800 5.99 24.10 14.44
C LEU A 800 5.85 25.60 14.62
N LEU A 801 6.91 26.35 14.36
CA LEU A 801 6.92 27.81 14.47
C LEU A 801 7.14 28.47 13.11
N ASN A 802 6.56 29.65 12.95
CA ASN A 802 6.79 30.58 11.85
C ASN A 802 7.39 31.86 12.43
N TYR A 803 8.50 32.34 11.86
CA TYR A 803 9.13 33.58 12.27
C TYR A 803 8.42 34.79 11.64
N GLU A 804 8.08 35.77 12.46
CA GLU A 804 7.45 37.01 12.03
C GLU A 804 8.51 38.06 11.73
N ASP A 805 8.84 38.18 10.44
CA ASP A 805 9.68 39.27 9.94
C ASP A 805 8.83 40.55 9.94
N GLY A 806 9.12 41.49 10.85
CA GLY A 806 8.32 42.70 11.10
C GLY A 806 8.34 43.73 9.96
N SER A 807 8.64 43.32 8.73
CA SER A 807 8.86 44.18 7.58
C SER A 807 7.54 44.51 6.87
N SER A 808 6.80 45.48 7.39
CA SER A 808 5.83 46.25 6.62
C SER A 808 6.36 47.68 6.42
N GLY A 809 7.50 47.82 5.74
CA GLY A 809 8.09 49.12 5.42
C GLY A 809 9.59 49.02 5.12
N GLU A 810 10.03 49.71 4.07
CA GLU A 810 11.42 49.83 3.63
C GLU A 810 12.27 50.60 4.66
N GLU A 811 12.78 49.92 5.68
CA GLU A 811 13.96 50.37 6.43
C GLU A 811 14.90 49.18 6.65
N THR A 812 16.20 49.41 6.47
CA THR A 812 17.27 48.43 6.69
C THR A 812 17.34 48.04 8.16
N VAL A 813 16.58 47.00 8.54
CA VAL A 813 16.60 46.43 9.90
C VAL A 813 17.89 45.62 10.08
N ALA A 814 18.56 45.82 11.23
CA ALA A 814 19.68 45.00 11.66
C ALA A 814 19.31 43.50 11.68
N GLU A 815 20.24 42.63 11.25
CA GLU A 815 20.06 41.18 11.28
C GLU A 815 19.71 40.73 12.72
N ARG A 816 18.55 40.10 12.93
CA ARG A 816 18.14 39.64 14.27
C ARG A 816 18.81 38.30 14.60
N TRP A 817 19.27 38.14 15.84
CA TRP A 817 19.97 36.94 16.30
C TRP A 817 19.20 36.27 17.44
N LEU A 818 19.12 34.94 17.38
CA LEU A 818 18.75 34.12 18.54
C LEU A 818 20.00 33.77 19.32
N GLN A 819 19.88 33.75 20.65
CA GLN A 819 20.98 33.42 21.55
C GLN A 819 20.51 32.48 22.66
N VAL A 820 21.27 31.40 22.88
CA VAL A 820 21.04 30.46 23.97
C VAL A 820 21.05 31.20 25.32
N GLY A 821 20.07 30.91 26.17
CA GLY A 821 19.87 31.55 27.46
C GLY A 821 18.80 32.66 27.47
N GLN A 822 18.34 33.12 26.30
CA GLN A 822 17.25 34.09 26.21
C GLN A 822 15.95 33.56 26.83
N GLU A 823 15.22 34.45 27.51
CA GLU A 823 13.88 34.15 28.04
C GLU A 823 12.87 33.99 26.91
N VAL A 824 11.94 33.05 27.12
CA VAL A 824 10.88 32.69 26.19
C VAL A 824 9.56 33.09 26.81
N HIS A 825 8.94 34.12 26.24
CA HIS A 825 7.66 34.63 26.71
C HIS A 825 6.56 34.18 25.75
N THR A 826 5.45 33.68 26.32
CA THR A 826 4.38 33.04 25.53
C THR A 826 3.05 33.73 25.77
N SER A 827 2.25 33.96 24.72
CA SER A 827 0.85 34.32 24.86
C SER A 827 -0.04 33.10 24.61
N THR A 828 -0.94 32.81 25.56
CA THR A 828 -1.95 31.74 25.42
C THR A 828 -3.26 32.22 24.79
N GLU A 829 -3.44 33.54 24.65
CA GLU A 829 -4.63 34.16 24.02
C GLU A 829 -4.59 34.18 22.50
#